data_AF-A0A8T3ZCH6-F1
#
_entry.id   AF-A0A8T3ZCH6-F1
#
_cell.length_a   1.000
_cell.length_b   1.000
_cell.length_c   1.000
_cell.angle_alpha   90.00
_cell.angle_beta   90.00
_cell.angle_gamma   90.00
#
_symmetry.space_group_name_H-M   'P 1'
#
loop_
_entity.id
_entity.type
_entity.pdbx_description
1 polymer ?
#
loop_
_entity_poly.entity_id
_entity_poly.type
_entity_poly.pdbx_seq_one_letter_code
_entity_poly.pdbx_strand_id
1 'polypeptide(L)'
;MLSRTLSVIMCAVLVMSSVALLAQPGSRSETPAQTISGGGSFGGGDGTALTPYIIEDVLDLQNMSANLTANYTLGNDIDATNTSVTGNPSNNGGLGFEPIARDTDDGTFNFQGTRFTGVLNGTGYVIRGLYINRPGRSFIGLFGSIEIPAAIQNVTLVEGNVTGESWVGMLIGENLGVVAGCSASGTVSSTATFGTGGLIGSNNGGGQVSDCSAMAEVNGLTYLGGLIGYNSGGALLTTSYAAGDITGTSTLVGGLVGYQNGGTISNCYALGNVIGTSGVGGLIGGLSGSVTNCYSTGTATGTANYGGFYGDSGAGTFTNCYWDNETSATEDGVGNIADPPGIWGNYTSEMMQQATYVGWDFATTWWMIENETRPFLQMEYSTIVTNSHQLQMMQMSLAADYKLANDVDLSDVVEPSQMWGTSPTSGEGFRFVGNLTSFFTGSLDGRGHGISGLHIKRTATDYVGLFGVIATLNPVSNLSLIDCNVSGNNYVGGLVGFTSPCMISNCNVTGKVNGTGERIGGIVGYHSGTITNCFAVCDVNGFSGVGAVVGANFGGNVDNCSAAGNMSGSSVVGGLVGNNGGPVTNCHATCNVSSGGNNAGGLLGYNGATVSGSTASGRVSGSAFYAGGLVGQNSGTITGSVANCLVYSSGTYSGCFVGHNSGTITGCNASGVTNSTGTYVGGFVGSNIGQMSDCIAHGDVVDGGVYSGGFAGYNNGGALIFNCTAHGNVTYTDNYRGGLVGRNVGMVENCTAYGYTEGPGSWVGGLVGDNFGTAIVSNCSAYGNASGNTYIGGLAGNNEASAMILNSSSSGKVTATGNYAGGLVGYNAGTVYNSTSSSAVSGQG
;
A
#
# COMPACT_ATOMS: atom_id res chain seq x y z
N MET A 1 -31.81 -7.20 -31.80
CA MET A 1 -32.60 -8.23 -31.09
C MET A 1 -31.63 -8.98 -30.18
N LEU A 2 -31.36 -8.43 -29.00
CA LEU A 2 -32.06 -8.60 -27.72
C LEU A 2 -31.57 -9.83 -26.94
N SER A 3 -31.13 -9.54 -25.70
CA SER A 3 -31.02 -10.43 -24.54
C SER A 3 -29.82 -11.41 -24.54
N ARG A 4 -28.75 -11.09 -23.80
CA ARG A 4 -28.66 -11.22 -22.31
C ARG A 4 -27.22 -11.00 -21.82
N THR A 5 -26.99 -9.86 -21.19
CA THR A 5 -25.86 -9.60 -20.28
C THR A 5 -26.42 -8.74 -19.15
N LEU A 6 -26.72 -9.34 -18.00
CA LEU A 6 -26.98 -8.64 -16.73
C LEU A 6 -27.04 -9.72 -15.63
N SER A 7 -25.98 -9.88 -14.83
CA SER A 7 -25.99 -10.54 -13.51
C SER A 7 -24.57 -10.53 -12.91
N VAL A 8 -24.10 -9.37 -12.46
CA VAL A 8 -23.22 -9.20 -11.28
C VAL A 8 -23.41 -7.75 -10.83
N ILE A 9 -24.27 -7.53 -9.83
CA ILE A 9 -24.38 -6.39 -8.87
C ILE A 9 -25.74 -6.60 -8.18
N MET A 10 -25.75 -7.36 -7.09
CA MET A 10 -26.79 -7.35 -6.05
C MET A 10 -26.30 -8.25 -4.92
N CYS A 11 -25.45 -7.69 -4.05
CA CYS A 11 -25.14 -8.30 -2.76
C CYS A 11 -24.61 -7.23 -1.78
N ALA A 12 -25.41 -6.20 -1.51
CA ALA A 12 -25.19 -5.26 -0.39
C ALA A 12 -26.41 -4.35 -0.10
N VAL A 13 -27.65 -4.85 -0.21
CA VAL A 13 -28.84 -4.12 0.28
C VAL A 13 -29.86 -5.13 0.77
N LEU A 14 -29.74 -5.59 2.02
CA LEU A 14 -30.80 -6.33 2.73
C LEU A 14 -30.45 -6.58 4.21
N VAL A 15 -30.17 -5.52 4.97
CA VAL A 15 -30.43 -5.52 6.42
C VAL A 15 -30.86 -4.12 6.83
N MET A 16 -32.17 -3.86 6.77
CA MET A 16 -32.95 -2.98 7.68
C MET A 16 -34.32 -2.70 7.05
N SER A 17 -35.28 -3.60 7.28
CA SER A 17 -36.70 -3.27 7.17
C SER A 17 -37.52 -4.14 8.14
N SER A 18 -37.71 -3.63 9.34
CA SER A 18 -38.74 -4.03 10.32
C SER A 18 -38.59 -3.06 11.50
N VAL A 19 -39.53 -2.20 11.91
CA VAL A 19 -40.98 -2.17 11.80
C VAL A 19 -41.38 -0.69 11.90
N ALA A 20 -42.03 -0.13 10.87
CA ALA A 20 -42.76 1.12 11.00
C ALA A 20 -44.12 0.81 11.66
N LEU A 21 -44.24 1.08 12.95
CA LEU A 21 -45.55 1.15 13.60
C LEU A 21 -46.00 2.62 13.57
N LEU A 22 -47.06 2.88 12.81
CA LEU A 22 -47.78 4.15 12.76
C LEU A 22 -48.21 4.58 14.18
N ALA A 23 -47.53 5.58 14.74
CA ALA A 23 -48.04 6.35 15.87
C ALA A 23 -48.56 7.70 15.36
N GLN A 24 -49.86 7.94 15.55
CA GLN A 24 -50.51 9.24 15.34
C GLN A 24 -49.88 10.34 16.23
N PRO A 25 -50.01 11.63 15.86
CA PRO A 25 -49.39 12.74 16.58
C PRO A 25 -50.11 12.97 17.92
N GLY A 26 -49.60 12.34 18.97
CA GLY A 26 -49.94 12.66 20.36
C GLY A 26 -48.85 13.54 20.93
N SER A 27 -49.20 14.75 21.36
CA SER A 27 -48.36 15.67 22.12
C SER A 27 -47.72 14.94 23.30
N ARG A 28 -46.45 14.55 23.18
CA ARG A 28 -45.65 14.07 24.31
C ARG A 28 -44.83 15.24 24.81
N SER A 29 -45.29 15.81 25.92
CA SER A 29 -44.43 16.53 26.85
C SER A 29 -43.30 15.58 27.25
N GLU A 30 -42.10 15.85 26.74
CA GLU A 30 -40.90 15.26 27.28
C GLU A 30 -40.62 15.89 28.65
N THR A 31 -40.25 15.05 29.60
CA THR A 31 -39.70 15.50 30.89
C THR A 31 -38.50 16.41 30.63
N PRO A 32 -38.31 17.48 31.42
CA PRO A 32 -37.15 18.36 31.28
C PRO A 32 -35.88 17.53 31.28
N ALA A 33 -34.90 17.91 30.46
CA ALA A 33 -33.55 17.37 30.51
C ALA A 33 -33.14 17.18 31.97
N GLN A 34 -32.59 16.02 32.33
CA GLN A 34 -31.91 15.90 33.60
C GLN A 34 -30.84 16.99 33.62
N THR A 35 -31.12 18.06 34.36
CA THR A 35 -30.11 19.00 34.77
C THR A 35 -29.17 18.18 35.61
N ILE A 36 -27.99 17.86 35.07
CA ILE A 36 -26.88 17.43 35.91
C ILE A 36 -26.61 18.63 36.82
N SER A 37 -27.16 18.55 38.03
CA SER A 37 -27.01 19.55 39.07
C SER A 37 -25.60 19.44 39.63
N GLY A 38 -24.67 20.05 38.92
CA GLY A 38 -23.27 20.23 39.30
C GLY A 38 -22.62 20.97 38.15
N GLY A 39 -22.14 22.19 38.35
CA GLY A 39 -21.41 22.91 37.32
C GLY A 39 -20.30 22.01 36.80
N GLY A 40 -20.44 21.54 35.55
CA GLY A 40 -19.48 20.65 34.92
C GLY A 40 -18.12 21.30 34.95
N SER A 41 -17.16 20.64 35.62
CA SER A 41 -15.78 21.10 35.61
C SER A 41 -15.19 20.70 34.27
N PHE A 42 -15.11 21.65 33.34
CA PHE A 42 -14.27 21.51 32.14
C PHE A 42 -12.82 21.18 32.55
N GLY A 43 -12.02 20.63 31.62
CA GLY A 43 -10.60 20.28 31.86
C GLY A 43 -9.72 21.48 32.27
N GLY A 44 -10.21 22.71 32.10
CA GLY A 44 -9.57 23.95 32.54
C GLY A 44 -10.22 25.18 31.90
N GLY A 45 -9.66 26.36 32.17
CA GLY A 45 -10.12 27.64 31.61
C GLY A 45 -11.24 28.32 32.41
N ASP A 46 -11.55 29.56 32.04
CA ASP A 46 -12.64 30.37 32.61
C ASP A 46 -13.67 30.81 31.56
N GLY A 47 -13.53 30.33 30.32
CA GLY A 47 -14.45 30.62 29.22
C GLY A 47 -14.23 31.99 28.57
N THR A 48 -13.18 32.73 28.95
CA THR A 48 -12.79 33.97 28.26
C THR A 48 -11.92 33.71 27.04
N ALA A 49 -11.70 34.71 26.19
CA ALA A 49 -10.88 34.58 25.00
C ALA A 49 -9.41 34.25 25.26
N LEU A 50 -8.86 34.64 26.43
CA LEU A 50 -7.48 34.34 26.81
C LEU A 50 -7.35 32.96 27.46
N THR A 51 -8.41 32.49 28.11
CA THR A 51 -8.45 31.24 28.86
C THR A 51 -9.75 30.49 28.55
N PRO A 52 -9.93 30.02 27.30
CA PRO A 52 -11.12 29.28 26.91
C PRO A 52 -11.27 28.02 27.74
N TYR A 53 -12.51 27.56 27.92
CA TYR A 53 -12.77 26.26 28.53
C TYR A 53 -12.17 25.14 27.68
N ILE A 54 -11.49 24.19 28.33
CA ILE A 54 -10.89 23.04 27.66
C ILE A 54 -11.89 21.88 27.68
N ILE A 55 -12.23 21.37 26.50
CA ILE A 55 -13.12 20.23 26.30
C ILE A 55 -12.27 18.97 26.16
N GLU A 56 -12.39 18.03 27.10
CA GLU A 56 -11.60 16.78 27.09
C GLU A 56 -12.42 15.51 26.83
N ASP A 57 -13.75 15.60 26.85
CA ASP A 57 -14.62 14.47 26.53
C ASP A 57 -16.01 14.90 26.01
N VAL A 58 -16.85 13.92 25.71
CA VAL A 58 -18.21 14.14 25.21
C VAL A 58 -19.13 14.80 26.25
N LEU A 59 -18.84 14.64 27.54
CA LEU A 59 -19.63 15.26 28.61
C LEU A 59 -19.30 16.75 28.71
N ASP A 60 -18.02 17.13 28.64
CA ASP A 60 -17.58 18.51 28.50
C ASP A 60 -18.22 19.18 27.28
N LEU A 61 -18.22 18.47 26.14
CA LEU A 61 -18.87 18.94 24.91
C LEU A 61 -20.37 19.21 25.15
N GLN A 62 -21.07 18.30 25.83
CA GLN A 62 -22.48 18.48 26.18
C GLN A 62 -22.70 19.66 27.15
N ASN A 63 -21.77 19.86 28.10
CA ASN A 63 -21.81 20.93 29.12
C ASN A 63 -21.67 22.34 28.54
N MET A 64 -21.22 22.50 27.29
CA MET A 64 -21.21 23.80 26.59
C MET A 64 -22.59 24.46 26.57
N SER A 65 -23.67 23.67 26.63
CA SER A 65 -25.05 24.16 26.69
C SER A 65 -25.34 25.01 27.94
N ALA A 66 -24.50 24.93 28.98
CA ALA A 66 -24.63 25.73 30.18
C ALA A 66 -24.17 27.19 30.01
N ASN A 67 -23.28 27.48 29.05
CA ASN A 67 -22.81 28.84 28.77
C ASN A 67 -22.55 29.05 27.28
N LEU A 68 -23.57 29.48 26.56
CA LEU A 68 -23.55 29.66 25.11
C LEU A 68 -22.75 30.87 24.61
N THR A 69 -22.19 31.67 25.53
CA THR A 69 -21.42 32.88 25.22
C THR A 69 -19.91 32.74 25.46
N ALA A 70 -19.49 31.63 26.07
CA ALA A 70 -18.08 31.39 26.42
C ALA A 70 -17.25 30.90 25.24
N ASN A 71 -15.93 30.95 25.40
CA ASN A 71 -14.96 30.41 24.46
C ASN A 71 -14.49 29.03 24.92
N TYR A 72 -14.35 28.13 23.95
CA TYR A 72 -14.05 26.72 24.12
C TYR A 72 -12.94 26.29 23.17
N THR A 73 -12.11 25.35 23.61
CA THR A 73 -11.09 24.69 22.79
C THR A 73 -11.10 23.20 23.09
N LEU A 74 -10.90 22.36 22.07
CA LEU A 74 -10.66 20.93 22.33
C LEU A 74 -9.25 20.75 22.94
N GLY A 75 -9.15 19.88 23.95
CA GLY A 75 -7.88 19.48 24.58
C GLY A 75 -7.33 18.13 24.10
N ASN A 76 -8.17 17.33 23.44
CA ASN A 76 -7.88 16.00 22.92
C ASN A 76 -8.92 15.60 21.85
N ASP A 77 -8.69 14.44 21.22
CA ASP A 77 -9.72 13.79 20.41
C ASP A 77 -10.89 13.35 21.29
N ILE A 78 -12.12 13.63 20.84
CA ILE A 78 -13.35 13.34 21.56
C ILE A 78 -14.00 12.10 20.96
N ASP A 79 -14.10 11.02 21.74
CA ASP A 79 -14.90 9.85 21.38
C ASP A 79 -16.36 10.06 21.80
N ALA A 80 -17.21 10.38 20.81
CA ALA A 80 -18.64 10.58 20.99
C ALA A 80 -19.47 9.31 20.67
N THR A 81 -18.86 8.16 20.39
CA THR A 81 -19.59 6.91 20.03
C THR A 81 -20.60 6.48 21.10
N ASN A 82 -20.31 6.80 22.36
CA ASN A 82 -21.19 6.58 23.51
C ASN A 82 -22.57 7.25 23.39
N THR A 83 -22.70 8.29 22.56
CA THR A 83 -23.98 8.94 22.28
C THR A 83 -24.97 8.01 21.58
N SER A 84 -24.51 6.92 20.94
CA SER A 84 -25.38 5.91 20.34
C SER A 84 -25.76 4.75 21.28
N VAL A 85 -25.10 4.62 22.44
CA VAL A 85 -25.19 3.42 23.30
C VAL A 85 -26.37 3.50 24.25
N THR A 86 -27.32 2.56 24.15
CA THR A 86 -28.55 2.57 24.98
C THR A 86 -28.20 2.51 26.47
N GLY A 87 -28.82 3.38 27.27
CA GLY A 87 -28.58 3.47 28.71
C GLY A 87 -27.36 4.31 29.12
N ASN A 88 -26.57 4.82 28.17
CA ASN A 88 -25.54 5.81 28.44
C ASN A 88 -26.20 7.19 28.73
N PRO A 89 -25.77 7.94 29.76
CA PRO A 89 -26.26 9.29 30.01
C PRO A 89 -26.21 10.23 28.80
N SER A 90 -25.22 10.10 27.92
CA SER A 90 -25.08 10.94 26.72
C SER A 90 -25.98 10.54 25.54
N ASN A 91 -26.73 9.44 25.65
CA ASN A 91 -27.69 9.00 24.62
C ASN A 91 -29.12 9.55 24.85
N ASN A 92 -29.37 10.30 25.93
CA ASN A 92 -30.65 10.99 26.16
C ASN A 92 -31.91 10.11 25.89
N GLY A 93 -31.88 8.85 26.32
CA GLY A 93 -33.01 7.91 26.13
C GLY A 93 -33.14 7.30 24.71
N GLY A 94 -32.08 7.30 23.91
CA GLY A 94 -32.06 6.77 22.54
C GLY A 94 -32.06 7.83 21.45
N LEU A 95 -32.07 9.12 21.83
CA LEU A 95 -32.09 10.26 20.93
C LEU A 95 -30.68 10.78 20.58
N GLY A 96 -29.64 10.21 21.19
CA GLY A 96 -28.26 10.65 21.00
C GLY A 96 -27.91 11.95 21.71
N PHE A 97 -26.84 12.59 21.25
CA PHE A 97 -26.36 13.87 21.76
C PHE A 97 -27.45 14.94 21.66
N GLU A 98 -27.52 15.83 22.65
CA GLU A 98 -28.44 16.96 22.64
C GLU A 98 -27.74 18.16 21.97
N PRO A 99 -28.26 18.71 20.86
CA PRO A 99 -27.65 19.85 20.19
C PRO A 99 -27.33 21.01 21.15
N ILE A 100 -26.12 21.55 21.04
CA ILE A 100 -25.73 22.79 21.74
C ILE A 100 -26.53 23.92 21.12
N ALA A 101 -27.11 24.81 21.93
CA ALA A 101 -28.05 25.83 21.44
C ALA A 101 -29.22 25.19 20.66
N ARG A 102 -29.89 24.21 21.27
CA ARG A 102 -31.07 23.56 20.70
C ARG A 102 -32.24 24.52 20.50
N ASP A 103 -33.07 24.21 19.52
CA ASP A 103 -34.38 24.84 19.39
C ASP A 103 -35.33 24.39 20.52
N THR A 104 -36.25 25.25 20.90
CA THR A 104 -37.20 25.02 22.00
C THR A 104 -38.63 24.79 21.53
N ASP A 105 -38.92 24.96 20.24
CA ASP A 105 -40.24 24.77 19.64
C ASP A 105 -40.20 23.65 18.58
N ASP A 106 -41.30 22.92 18.40
CA ASP A 106 -41.50 21.93 17.32
C ASP A 106 -42.51 22.41 16.26
N GLY A 107 -43.11 23.58 16.43
CA GLY A 107 -44.23 24.04 15.60
C GLY A 107 -43.92 25.12 14.55
N THR A 108 -42.73 25.72 14.54
CA THR A 108 -42.42 26.87 13.65
C THR A 108 -41.13 26.69 12.87
N PHE A 109 -41.07 27.31 11.68
CA PHE A 109 -39.88 27.32 10.82
C PHE A 109 -38.78 28.29 11.27
N ASN A 110 -38.95 28.98 12.41
CA ASN A 110 -37.99 29.93 12.94
C ASN A 110 -37.39 29.38 14.22
N PHE A 111 -36.07 29.50 14.38
CA PHE A 111 -35.39 29.13 15.60
C PHE A 111 -35.84 30.00 16.78
N GLN A 112 -36.29 29.37 17.88
CA GLN A 112 -36.77 30.04 19.09
C GLN A 112 -35.87 29.83 20.32
N GLY A 113 -34.85 28.97 20.20
CA GLY A 113 -33.87 28.75 21.26
C GLY A 113 -32.96 29.95 21.53
N THR A 114 -32.06 29.78 22.51
CA THR A 114 -30.93 30.72 22.69
C THR A 114 -29.80 30.30 21.77
N ARG A 115 -29.36 31.20 20.89
CA ARG A 115 -28.27 30.92 19.95
C ARG A 115 -26.92 30.89 20.64
N PHE A 116 -26.00 30.10 20.09
CA PHE A 116 -24.60 30.14 20.50
C PHE A 116 -23.94 31.38 19.91
N THR A 117 -23.26 32.16 20.76
CA THR A 117 -22.53 33.39 20.39
C THR A 117 -21.07 33.36 20.82
N GLY A 118 -20.61 32.23 21.36
CA GLY A 118 -19.24 32.01 21.83
C GLY A 118 -18.28 31.54 20.73
N VAL A 119 -17.14 30.99 21.14
CA VAL A 119 -16.15 30.41 20.21
C VAL A 119 -15.94 28.93 20.51
N LEU A 120 -15.86 28.08 19.50
CA LEU A 120 -15.31 26.73 19.61
C LEU A 120 -14.16 26.58 18.63
N ASN A 121 -12.96 26.25 19.13
CA ASN A 121 -11.81 25.91 18.29
C ASN A 121 -11.42 24.43 18.48
N GLY A 122 -11.42 23.64 17.41
CA GLY A 122 -11.02 22.23 17.48
C GLY A 122 -9.51 22.02 17.59
N THR A 123 -8.69 23.01 17.24
CA THR A 123 -7.22 22.98 17.36
C THR A 123 -6.53 21.74 16.75
N GLY A 124 -7.17 21.13 15.74
CA GLY A 124 -6.67 19.94 15.05
C GLY A 124 -7.06 18.59 15.69
N TYR A 125 -7.85 18.60 16.77
CA TYR A 125 -8.44 17.39 17.33
C TYR A 125 -9.74 17.00 16.62
N VAL A 126 -10.10 15.72 16.68
CA VAL A 126 -11.31 15.18 16.04
C VAL A 126 -12.41 14.84 17.05
N ILE A 127 -13.66 14.96 16.62
CA ILE A 127 -14.83 14.43 17.32
C ILE A 127 -15.33 13.22 16.51
N ARG A 128 -15.19 12.01 17.06
CA ARG A 128 -15.52 10.75 16.38
C ARG A 128 -16.86 10.19 16.83
N GLY A 129 -17.67 9.72 15.88
CA GLY A 129 -18.83 8.88 16.17
C GLY A 129 -20.01 9.64 16.79
N LEU A 130 -20.15 10.94 16.51
CA LEU A 130 -21.26 11.74 17.01
C LEU A 130 -22.60 11.19 16.50
N TYR A 131 -23.49 10.77 17.41
CA TYR A 131 -24.82 10.28 17.07
C TYR A 131 -25.90 11.23 17.59
N ILE A 132 -26.78 11.69 16.71
CA ILE A 132 -27.98 12.49 17.04
C ILE A 132 -29.15 11.93 16.25
N ASN A 133 -30.25 11.57 16.92
CA ASN A 133 -31.42 10.98 16.27
C ASN A 133 -32.72 11.65 16.76
N ARG A 134 -33.09 12.73 16.08
CA ARG A 134 -34.22 13.60 16.45
C ARG A 134 -35.14 13.85 15.25
N PRO A 135 -35.76 12.81 14.68
CA PRO A 135 -36.47 12.87 13.40
C PRO A 135 -37.73 13.76 13.37
N GLY A 136 -38.17 14.29 14.52
CA GLY A 136 -39.31 15.22 14.62
C GLY A 136 -38.91 16.59 15.18
N ARG A 137 -37.63 16.97 15.07
CA ARG A 137 -37.12 18.27 15.51
C ARG A 137 -36.27 18.90 14.41
N SER A 138 -36.41 20.21 14.27
CA SER A 138 -35.64 21.00 13.32
C SER A 138 -34.38 21.60 13.96
N PHE A 139 -33.49 22.16 13.14
CA PHE A 139 -32.24 22.80 13.57
C PHE A 139 -31.32 21.82 14.30
N ILE A 140 -30.93 20.77 13.59
CA ILE A 140 -30.19 19.64 14.16
C ILE A 140 -28.77 19.62 13.63
N GLY A 141 -27.83 19.49 14.56
CA GLY A 141 -26.39 19.30 14.37
C GLY A 141 -25.72 19.26 15.74
N LEU A 142 -24.38 19.21 15.79
CA LEU A 142 -23.67 19.45 17.06
C LEU A 142 -24.14 20.75 17.71
N PHE A 143 -24.35 21.78 16.88
CA PHE A 143 -25.04 23.03 17.23
C PHE A 143 -26.41 23.10 16.54
N GLY A 144 -27.42 23.57 17.26
CA GLY A 144 -28.72 23.89 16.69
C GLY A 144 -28.68 25.17 15.86
N SER A 145 -28.37 26.31 16.49
CA SER A 145 -28.19 27.59 15.80
C SER A 145 -27.08 28.45 16.41
N ILE A 146 -26.32 29.12 15.55
CA ILE A 146 -25.25 30.05 15.94
C ILE A 146 -25.47 31.46 15.37
N GLU A 147 -25.00 32.49 16.08
CA GLU A 147 -25.19 33.90 15.68
C GLU A 147 -23.98 34.76 16.02
N ILE A 148 -23.68 35.76 15.18
CA ILE A 148 -22.61 36.75 15.43
C ILE A 148 -22.66 37.24 16.90
N PRO A 149 -21.53 37.24 17.62
CA PRO A 149 -20.16 37.06 17.15
C PRO A 149 -19.63 35.61 17.14
N ALA A 150 -20.50 34.58 17.08
CA ALA A 150 -20.05 33.18 17.12
C ALA A 150 -18.98 32.84 16.07
N ALA A 151 -17.99 32.05 16.49
CA ALA A 151 -16.99 31.48 15.60
C ALA A 151 -16.75 30.01 15.93
N ILE A 152 -17.03 29.13 14.96
CA ILE A 152 -16.72 27.70 15.02
C ILE A 152 -15.55 27.46 14.07
N GLN A 153 -14.43 26.99 14.61
CA GLN A 153 -13.15 26.96 13.91
C GLN A 153 -12.44 25.62 14.06
N ASN A 154 -11.89 25.09 12.97
CA ASN A 154 -11.03 23.90 13.00
C ASN A 154 -11.66 22.67 13.67
N VAL A 155 -12.98 22.52 13.57
CA VAL A 155 -13.71 21.38 14.13
C VAL A 155 -13.83 20.30 13.07
N THR A 156 -13.32 19.11 13.37
CA THR A 156 -13.40 17.94 12.49
C THR A 156 -14.28 16.87 13.12
N LEU A 157 -15.40 16.56 12.46
CA LEU A 157 -16.32 15.50 12.80
C LEU A 157 -16.08 14.31 11.89
N VAL A 158 -15.83 13.12 12.46
CA VAL A 158 -15.63 11.89 11.70
C VAL A 158 -16.60 10.81 12.14
N GLU A 159 -17.09 10.01 11.19
CA GLU A 159 -18.01 8.90 11.46
C GLU A 159 -19.31 9.34 12.17
N GLY A 160 -19.78 10.56 11.89
CA GLY A 160 -21.01 11.10 12.48
C GLY A 160 -22.28 10.47 11.88
N ASN A 161 -23.35 10.39 12.66
CA ASN A 161 -24.67 10.00 12.19
C ASN A 161 -25.73 10.92 12.81
N VAL A 162 -26.25 11.83 11.99
CA VAL A 162 -27.17 12.88 12.42
C VAL A 162 -28.48 12.78 11.66
N THR A 163 -29.58 12.56 12.39
CA THR A 163 -30.94 12.53 11.86
C THR A 163 -31.79 13.62 12.50
N GLY A 164 -32.44 14.44 11.68
CA GLY A 164 -33.36 15.50 12.11
C GLY A 164 -34.63 15.59 11.24
N GLU A 165 -35.47 16.58 11.49
CA GLU A 165 -36.66 16.86 10.67
C GLU A 165 -36.35 17.83 9.52
N SER A 166 -35.97 19.07 9.83
CA SER A 166 -35.58 20.12 8.87
C SER A 166 -34.38 20.91 9.38
N TRP A 167 -33.63 21.55 8.48
CA TRP A 167 -32.41 22.30 8.79
C TRP A 167 -31.41 21.43 9.55
N VAL A 168 -30.97 20.37 8.87
CA VAL A 168 -30.09 19.35 9.44
C VAL A 168 -28.70 19.48 8.83
N GLY A 169 -27.70 19.65 9.68
CA GLY A 169 -26.28 19.59 9.32
C GLY A 169 -25.53 18.75 10.34
N MET A 170 -24.41 18.13 9.96
CA MET A 170 -23.63 17.37 10.94
C MET A 170 -23.08 18.29 12.05
N LEU A 171 -22.59 19.47 11.67
CA LEU A 171 -22.03 20.44 12.59
C LEU A 171 -23.07 21.44 13.08
N ILE A 172 -23.84 22.06 12.17
CA ILE A 172 -24.75 23.16 12.49
C ILE A 172 -26.11 22.99 11.79
N GLY A 173 -27.21 23.16 12.52
CA GLY A 173 -28.54 23.28 11.94
C GLY A 173 -28.71 24.60 11.18
N GLU A 174 -28.54 25.74 11.86
CA GLU A 174 -28.60 27.09 11.29
C GLU A 174 -27.37 27.94 11.63
N ASN A 175 -26.74 28.54 10.61
CA ASN A 175 -25.61 29.44 10.74
C ASN A 175 -26.01 30.90 10.46
N LEU A 176 -25.81 31.79 11.44
CA LEU A 176 -25.75 33.24 11.24
C LEU A 176 -24.42 33.84 11.74
N GLY A 177 -23.41 32.99 11.99
CA GLY A 177 -22.09 33.33 12.52
C GLY A 177 -20.96 32.99 11.55
N VAL A 178 -19.76 32.73 12.08
CA VAL A 178 -18.58 32.33 11.32
C VAL A 178 -18.29 30.84 11.50
N VAL A 179 -18.13 30.12 10.41
CA VAL A 179 -17.69 28.72 10.37
C VAL A 179 -16.45 28.65 9.47
N ALA A 180 -15.30 28.30 10.02
CA ALA A 180 -14.04 28.31 9.30
C ALA A 180 -13.20 27.06 9.57
N GLY A 181 -12.59 26.46 8.54
CA GLY A 181 -11.66 25.33 8.75
C GLY A 181 -12.34 24.05 9.24
N CYS A 182 -13.66 23.91 9.08
CA CYS A 182 -14.42 22.80 9.68
C CYS A 182 -14.70 21.68 8.67
N SER A 183 -14.71 20.44 9.13
CA SER A 183 -14.96 19.27 8.28
C SER A 183 -15.89 18.24 8.92
N ALA A 184 -16.62 17.51 8.08
CA ALA A 184 -17.56 16.47 8.52
C ALA A 184 -17.56 15.25 7.59
N SER A 185 -17.55 14.04 8.17
CA SER A 185 -17.78 12.77 7.46
C SER A 185 -18.74 11.85 8.22
N GLY A 186 -19.44 10.97 7.50
CA GLY A 186 -20.47 10.09 8.04
C GLY A 186 -21.80 10.22 7.28
N THR A 187 -22.93 10.21 7.97
CA THR A 187 -24.27 10.30 7.35
C THR A 187 -25.12 11.40 7.99
N VAL A 188 -25.78 12.21 7.16
CA VAL A 188 -26.78 13.20 7.57
C VAL A 188 -28.11 12.88 6.92
N SER A 189 -29.19 12.85 7.71
CA SER A 189 -30.52 12.48 7.26
C SER A 189 -31.59 13.47 7.75
N SER A 190 -32.53 13.83 6.87
CA SER A 190 -33.75 14.56 7.24
C SER A 190 -35.01 13.79 6.91
N THR A 191 -36.07 14.00 7.71
CA THR A 191 -37.38 13.35 7.51
C THR A 191 -38.42 14.24 6.85
N ALA A 192 -38.19 15.56 6.79
CA ALA A 192 -39.09 16.53 6.20
C ALA A 192 -38.43 17.32 5.04
N THR A 193 -39.09 18.38 4.60
CA THR A 193 -38.87 19.00 3.28
C THR A 193 -37.82 20.09 3.25
N PHE A 194 -37.17 20.48 4.34
CA PHE A 194 -36.31 21.68 4.31
C PHE A 194 -34.88 21.40 4.75
N GLY A 195 -33.94 21.63 3.83
CA GLY A 195 -32.53 21.96 4.09
C GLY A 195 -31.75 20.87 4.82
N THR A 196 -31.00 20.07 4.06
CA THR A 196 -30.04 19.12 4.64
C THR A 196 -28.68 19.36 4.00
N GLY A 197 -27.70 19.69 4.83
CA GLY A 197 -26.31 19.84 4.42
C GLY A 197 -25.44 18.77 5.06
N GLY A 198 -24.39 18.30 4.38
CA GLY A 198 -23.42 17.42 5.03
C GLY A 198 -22.72 18.09 6.22
N LEU A 199 -22.57 19.41 6.21
CA LEU A 199 -22.01 20.18 7.33
C LEU A 199 -23.04 21.12 7.98
N ILE A 200 -23.78 21.89 7.17
CA ILE A 200 -24.69 22.96 7.64
C ILE A 200 -26.07 22.82 7.01
N GLY A 201 -27.13 22.77 7.81
CA GLY A 201 -28.51 22.72 7.31
C GLY A 201 -28.91 24.00 6.55
N SER A 202 -28.76 25.16 7.20
CA SER A 202 -29.11 26.47 6.67
C SER A 202 -28.05 27.52 6.97
N ASN A 203 -27.62 28.30 5.97
CA ASN A 203 -26.72 29.44 6.12
C ASN A 203 -27.48 30.74 5.87
N ASN A 204 -27.77 31.47 6.95
CA ASN A 204 -28.70 32.59 7.00
C ASN A 204 -28.02 33.93 7.33
N GLY A 205 -28.63 35.04 6.87
CA GLY A 205 -28.51 36.36 7.50
C GLY A 205 -27.10 36.85 7.86
N GLY A 206 -26.15 36.79 6.93
CA GLY A 206 -24.76 37.24 7.16
C GLY A 206 -23.79 36.15 7.63
N GLY A 207 -24.25 34.89 7.68
CA GLY A 207 -23.42 33.72 7.95
C GLY A 207 -22.26 33.59 6.95
N GLN A 208 -21.07 33.27 7.47
CA GLN A 208 -19.83 33.14 6.71
C GLN A 208 -19.29 31.73 6.87
N VAL A 209 -19.11 31.04 5.75
CA VAL A 209 -18.56 29.68 5.70
C VAL A 209 -17.31 29.72 4.83
N SER A 210 -16.15 29.43 5.40
CA SER A 210 -14.88 29.40 4.67
C SER A 210 -14.02 28.20 5.03
N ASP A 211 -13.17 27.75 4.09
CA ASP A 211 -12.16 26.72 4.36
C ASP A 211 -12.76 25.42 4.93
N CYS A 212 -13.99 25.08 4.50
CA CYS A 212 -14.75 23.96 5.05
C CYS A 212 -14.88 22.81 4.06
N SER A 213 -15.07 21.59 4.58
CA SER A 213 -15.32 20.41 3.75
C SER A 213 -16.39 19.48 4.29
N ALA A 214 -17.07 18.78 3.39
CA ALA A 214 -18.03 17.73 3.75
C ALA A 214 -17.84 16.48 2.89
N MET A 215 -17.60 15.35 3.56
CA MET A 215 -17.52 14.01 2.98
C MET A 215 -18.67 13.13 3.48
N ALA A 216 -19.72 13.74 4.03
CA ALA A 216 -20.87 13.04 4.58
C ALA A 216 -21.86 12.65 3.47
N GLU A 217 -22.40 11.43 3.56
CA GLU A 217 -23.55 11.02 2.76
C GLU A 217 -24.79 11.79 3.22
N VAL A 218 -25.50 12.41 2.27
CA VAL A 218 -26.68 13.24 2.57
C VAL A 218 -27.95 12.60 2.04
N ASN A 219 -28.91 12.40 2.93
CA ASN A 219 -30.21 11.79 2.65
C ASN A 219 -31.35 12.71 3.11
N GLY A 220 -32.40 12.88 2.29
CA GLY A 220 -33.55 13.71 2.67
C GLY A 220 -34.56 13.95 1.54
N LEU A 221 -35.43 14.95 1.71
CA LEU A 221 -36.57 15.17 0.79
C LEU A 221 -36.47 16.41 -0.11
N THR A 222 -35.91 17.55 0.30
CA THR A 222 -35.76 18.77 -0.53
C THR A 222 -34.65 19.68 0.02
N TYR A 223 -33.97 20.42 -0.87
CA TYR A 223 -32.79 21.27 -0.54
C TYR A 223 -31.64 20.46 0.07
N LEU A 224 -31.19 19.45 -0.66
CA LEU A 224 -30.07 18.62 -0.24
C LEU A 224 -28.78 19.17 -0.84
N GLY A 225 -27.84 19.53 0.01
CA GLY A 225 -26.50 19.97 -0.39
C GLY A 225 -25.43 19.12 0.25
N GLY A 226 -24.38 18.77 -0.49
CA GLY A 226 -23.27 18.01 0.09
C GLY A 226 -22.58 18.77 1.23
N LEU A 227 -22.52 20.11 1.18
CA LEU A 227 -22.01 20.95 2.26
C LEU A 227 -23.13 21.71 2.98
N ILE A 228 -23.95 22.45 2.23
CA ILE A 228 -25.00 23.33 2.77
C ILE A 228 -26.36 23.00 2.15
N GLY A 229 -27.39 22.77 2.96
CA GLY A 229 -28.74 22.55 2.41
C GLY A 229 -29.32 23.80 1.73
N TYR A 230 -29.37 24.91 2.46
CA TYR A 230 -29.92 26.19 2.01
C TYR A 230 -28.98 27.35 2.33
N ASN A 231 -28.73 28.23 1.35
CA ASN A 231 -27.89 29.42 1.53
C ASN A 231 -28.68 30.68 1.14
N SER A 232 -28.85 31.61 2.07
CA SER A 232 -29.73 32.78 1.89
C SER A 232 -29.01 34.05 1.41
N GLY A 233 -29.78 35.12 1.20
CA GLY A 233 -29.28 36.43 0.79
C GLY A 233 -28.34 37.05 1.83
N GLY A 234 -27.17 37.50 1.37
CA GLY A 234 -26.11 38.06 2.23
C GLY A 234 -25.24 37.01 2.94
N ALA A 235 -25.52 35.72 2.75
CA ALA A 235 -24.66 34.64 3.24
C ALA A 235 -23.50 34.36 2.26
N LEU A 236 -22.32 34.04 2.81
CA LEU A 236 -21.10 33.79 2.06
C LEU A 236 -20.64 32.35 2.24
N LEU A 237 -20.34 31.69 1.12
CA LEU A 237 -19.65 30.40 1.07
C LEU A 237 -18.40 30.54 0.19
N THR A 238 -17.22 30.36 0.76
CA THR A 238 -15.96 30.55 0.04
C THR A 238 -14.95 29.44 0.31
N THR A 239 -14.11 29.11 -0.67
CA THR A 239 -12.92 28.25 -0.43
C THR A 239 -13.30 26.94 0.27
N SER A 240 -14.31 26.23 -0.24
CA SER A 240 -14.90 25.07 0.45
C SER A 240 -15.34 23.99 -0.54
N TYR A 241 -15.48 22.75 -0.08
CA TYR A 241 -15.85 21.66 -0.99
C TYR A 241 -16.73 20.56 -0.37
N ALA A 242 -17.36 19.77 -1.24
CA ALA A 242 -18.10 18.58 -0.87
C ALA A 242 -17.71 17.38 -1.73
N ALA A 243 -17.51 16.22 -1.12
CA ALA A 243 -17.16 14.97 -1.80
C ALA A 243 -18.08 13.80 -1.44
N GLY A 244 -18.95 13.96 -0.44
CA GLY A 244 -19.93 12.93 -0.06
C GLY A 244 -21.05 12.78 -1.09
N ASP A 245 -21.49 11.54 -1.31
CA ASP A 245 -22.60 11.24 -2.21
C ASP A 245 -23.93 11.72 -1.64
N ILE A 246 -24.85 12.11 -2.53
CA ILE A 246 -26.18 12.54 -2.17
C ILE A 246 -27.18 11.58 -2.81
N THR A 247 -27.94 10.88 -1.96
CA THR A 247 -28.98 9.96 -2.43
C THR A 247 -30.35 10.44 -1.96
N GLY A 248 -31.27 10.65 -2.90
CA GLY A 248 -32.62 11.07 -2.54
C GLY A 248 -33.60 11.03 -3.69
N THR A 249 -34.89 10.86 -3.38
CA THR A 249 -35.99 11.05 -4.35
C THR A 249 -36.43 12.51 -4.40
N SER A 250 -35.48 13.42 -4.23
CA SER A 250 -35.68 14.80 -3.80
C SER A 250 -35.72 15.79 -4.96
N THR A 251 -36.29 16.98 -4.73
CA THR A 251 -36.15 18.13 -5.64
C THR A 251 -35.15 19.15 -5.10
N LEU A 252 -34.41 19.80 -6.00
CA LEU A 252 -33.40 20.84 -5.68
C LEU A 252 -32.26 20.24 -4.85
N VAL A 253 -31.46 19.42 -5.55
CA VAL A 253 -30.35 18.63 -5.00
C VAL A 253 -29.07 19.12 -5.66
N GLY A 254 -28.08 19.55 -4.88
CA GLY A 254 -26.81 20.07 -5.38
C GLY A 254 -25.62 19.42 -4.70
N GLY A 255 -24.59 19.06 -5.46
CA GLY A 255 -23.39 18.42 -4.89
C GLY A 255 -22.71 19.25 -3.80
N LEU A 256 -22.77 20.59 -3.87
CA LEU A 256 -22.30 21.49 -2.81
C LEU A 256 -23.47 22.12 -2.04
N VAL A 257 -24.41 22.75 -2.76
CA VAL A 257 -25.54 23.44 -2.14
C VAL A 257 -26.87 23.05 -2.76
N GLY A 258 -27.85 22.67 -1.93
CA GLY A 258 -29.19 22.32 -2.39
C GLY A 258 -29.92 23.49 -3.03
N TYR A 259 -30.09 24.59 -2.28
CA TYR A 259 -30.72 25.80 -2.79
C TYR A 259 -30.00 27.08 -2.35
N GLN A 260 -29.72 27.93 -3.33
CA GLN A 260 -29.09 29.24 -3.18
C GLN A 260 -30.14 30.33 -3.41
N ASN A 261 -30.30 31.25 -2.45
CA ASN A 261 -31.29 32.31 -2.47
C ASN A 261 -30.70 33.71 -2.25
N GLY A 262 -29.91 34.20 -3.21
CA GLY A 262 -29.36 35.55 -3.23
C GLY A 262 -28.01 35.73 -2.51
N GLY A 263 -27.37 34.63 -2.09
CA GLY A 263 -26.03 34.62 -1.49
C GLY A 263 -24.90 34.63 -2.52
N THR A 264 -23.66 34.51 -2.04
CA THR A 264 -22.46 34.38 -2.88
C THR A 264 -21.73 33.08 -2.58
N ILE A 265 -21.38 32.36 -3.65
CA ILE A 265 -20.46 31.22 -3.61
C ILE A 265 -19.21 31.56 -4.41
N SER A 266 -18.03 31.36 -3.85
CA SER A 266 -16.78 31.48 -4.63
C SER A 266 -15.69 30.49 -4.25
N ASN A 267 -14.87 30.11 -5.22
CA ASN A 267 -13.73 29.20 -5.01
C ASN A 267 -14.15 27.87 -4.36
N CYS A 268 -15.18 27.21 -4.87
CA CYS A 268 -15.74 26.00 -4.27
C CYS A 268 -15.87 24.86 -5.28
N TYR A 269 -15.90 23.62 -4.80
CA TYR A 269 -16.08 22.47 -5.70
C TYR A 269 -16.89 21.32 -5.12
N ALA A 270 -17.43 20.47 -6.01
CA ALA A 270 -18.19 19.27 -5.65
C ALA A 270 -17.76 18.04 -6.46
N LEU A 271 -17.45 16.95 -5.75
CA LEU A 271 -17.03 15.66 -6.33
C LEU A 271 -18.06 14.54 -6.18
N GLY A 272 -18.94 14.65 -5.18
CA GLY A 272 -19.91 13.62 -4.82
C GLY A 272 -20.98 13.41 -5.89
N ASN A 273 -21.41 12.16 -6.06
CA ASN A 273 -22.49 11.82 -6.98
C ASN A 273 -23.82 12.32 -6.45
N VAL A 274 -24.67 12.83 -7.34
CA VAL A 274 -25.93 13.46 -6.99
C VAL A 274 -27.08 12.72 -7.66
N ILE A 275 -27.97 12.13 -6.85
CA ILE A 275 -29.19 11.48 -7.32
C ILE A 275 -30.40 12.24 -6.79
N GLY A 276 -31.27 12.69 -7.70
CA GLY A 276 -32.51 13.37 -7.36
C GLY A 276 -33.62 13.12 -8.38
N THR A 277 -34.75 13.82 -8.23
CA THR A 277 -35.88 13.76 -9.16
C THR A 277 -35.93 14.97 -10.08
N SER A 278 -35.85 16.19 -9.54
CA SER A 278 -35.83 17.43 -10.33
C SER A 278 -35.01 18.55 -9.73
N GLY A 279 -34.39 19.39 -10.55
CA GLY A 279 -33.49 20.44 -10.10
C GLY A 279 -32.21 19.85 -9.52
N VAL A 280 -31.58 18.94 -10.26
CA VAL A 280 -30.38 18.21 -9.80
C VAL A 280 -29.15 18.81 -10.46
N GLY A 281 -28.27 19.45 -9.68
CA GLY A 281 -27.02 20.00 -10.19
C GLY A 281 -25.81 19.34 -9.58
N GLY A 282 -24.75 19.14 -10.36
CA GLY A 282 -23.48 18.65 -9.82
C GLY A 282 -22.88 19.58 -8.75
N LEU A 283 -23.15 20.88 -8.82
CA LEU A 283 -22.69 21.89 -7.84
C LEU A 283 -23.89 22.46 -7.04
N ILE A 284 -24.96 22.89 -7.72
CA ILE A 284 -26.12 23.57 -7.10
C ILE A 284 -27.45 23.01 -7.63
N GLY A 285 -28.41 22.72 -6.74
CA GLY A 285 -29.74 22.27 -7.14
C GLY A 285 -30.61 23.39 -7.73
N GLY A 286 -30.86 24.45 -6.95
CA GLY A 286 -31.60 25.65 -7.37
C GLY A 286 -30.86 26.95 -7.03
N LEU A 287 -30.97 27.99 -7.87
CA LEU A 287 -30.17 29.21 -7.72
C LEU A 287 -30.95 30.52 -7.96
N SER A 288 -30.74 31.44 -7.02
CA SER A 288 -30.68 32.89 -7.23
C SER A 288 -29.40 33.43 -6.58
N GLY A 289 -28.68 34.36 -7.22
CA GLY A 289 -27.42 34.92 -6.69
C GLY A 289 -26.19 34.70 -7.58
N SER A 290 -24.99 34.80 -6.99
CA SER A 290 -23.72 34.82 -7.72
C SER A 290 -22.80 33.63 -7.39
N VAL A 291 -22.26 32.99 -8.42
CA VAL A 291 -21.31 31.87 -8.30
C VAL A 291 -20.06 32.20 -9.10
N THR A 292 -18.87 32.04 -8.50
CA THR A 292 -17.61 32.42 -9.15
C THR A 292 -16.49 31.43 -8.86
N ASN A 293 -15.70 31.07 -9.88
CA ASN A 293 -14.55 30.17 -9.74
C ASN A 293 -14.93 28.85 -9.05
N CYS A 294 -15.97 28.17 -9.53
CA CYS A 294 -16.44 26.92 -8.93
C CYS A 294 -16.47 25.80 -9.95
N TYR A 295 -16.37 24.55 -9.49
CA TYR A 295 -16.51 23.41 -10.41
C TYR A 295 -17.19 22.18 -9.82
N SER A 296 -17.70 21.30 -10.69
CA SER A 296 -18.28 20.00 -10.31
C SER A 296 -17.86 18.86 -11.24
N THR A 297 -17.79 17.66 -10.69
CA THR A 297 -17.33 16.44 -11.40
C THR A 297 -18.14 15.18 -11.06
N GLY A 298 -18.91 15.20 -9.97
CA GLY A 298 -19.80 14.08 -9.63
C GLY A 298 -20.88 13.87 -10.67
N THR A 299 -21.37 12.63 -10.80
CA THR A 299 -22.53 12.35 -11.67
C THR A 299 -23.76 13.14 -11.21
N ALA A 300 -24.54 13.67 -12.14
CA ALA A 300 -25.81 14.34 -11.84
C ALA A 300 -26.96 13.58 -12.51
N THR A 301 -27.71 12.82 -11.72
CA THR A 301 -28.79 11.96 -12.23
C THR A 301 -30.15 12.46 -11.74
N GLY A 302 -31.04 12.77 -12.69
CA GLY A 302 -32.41 13.23 -12.41
C GLY A 302 -33.44 12.76 -13.44
N THR A 303 -34.72 13.09 -13.20
CA THR A 303 -35.82 12.79 -14.13
C THR A 303 -36.33 14.02 -14.89
N ALA A 304 -36.06 15.24 -14.39
CA ALA A 304 -36.41 16.50 -15.04
C ALA A 304 -35.53 17.65 -14.53
N ASN A 305 -34.98 18.49 -15.41
CA ASN A 305 -34.10 19.61 -15.04
C ASN A 305 -32.91 19.10 -14.20
N TYR A 306 -31.94 18.48 -14.86
CA TYR A 306 -30.68 18.10 -14.21
C TYR A 306 -29.50 18.47 -15.09
N GLY A 307 -28.48 19.09 -14.50
CA GLY A 307 -27.31 19.59 -15.22
C GLY A 307 -26.02 19.25 -14.49
N GLY A 308 -24.92 19.17 -15.24
CA GLY A 308 -23.60 18.80 -14.68
C GLY A 308 -23.08 19.81 -13.66
N PHE A 309 -23.58 21.05 -13.67
CA PHE A 309 -23.25 22.10 -12.71
C PHE A 309 -24.48 22.57 -11.91
N TYR A 310 -25.55 22.96 -12.60
CA TYR A 310 -26.72 23.60 -12.02
C TYR A 310 -28.01 22.90 -12.46
N GLY A 311 -28.91 22.62 -11.52
CA GLY A 311 -30.11 21.81 -11.79
C GLY A 311 -31.28 22.55 -12.44
N ASP A 312 -31.43 23.86 -12.24
CA ASP A 312 -32.62 24.62 -12.68
C ASP A 312 -32.26 25.71 -13.71
N SER A 313 -33.24 26.49 -14.19
CA SER A 313 -33.08 27.54 -15.22
C SER A 313 -33.26 28.97 -14.69
N GLY A 314 -33.21 29.15 -13.36
CA GLY A 314 -33.39 30.44 -12.67
C GLY A 314 -32.31 31.52 -12.93
N ALA A 315 -32.56 32.75 -12.45
CA ALA A 315 -31.76 33.95 -12.70
C ALA A 315 -30.49 34.07 -11.83
N GLY A 316 -29.53 33.17 -12.03
CA GLY A 316 -28.19 33.24 -11.44
C GLY A 316 -27.17 33.99 -12.31
N THR A 317 -26.10 34.50 -11.69
CA THR A 317 -24.92 35.03 -12.40
C THR A 317 -23.72 34.13 -12.15
N PHE A 318 -23.08 33.66 -13.22
CA PHE A 318 -21.94 32.76 -13.17
C PHE A 318 -20.69 33.45 -13.72
N THR A 319 -19.53 33.12 -13.17
CA THR A 319 -18.23 33.61 -13.66
C THR A 319 -17.17 32.55 -13.43
N ASN A 320 -16.42 32.17 -14.48
CA ASN A 320 -15.33 31.19 -14.41
C ASN A 320 -15.74 29.86 -13.74
N CYS A 321 -16.92 29.33 -14.06
CA CYS A 321 -17.45 28.08 -13.49
C CYS A 321 -17.36 26.93 -14.49
N TYR A 322 -16.98 25.74 -14.02
CA TYR A 322 -16.67 24.61 -14.88
C TYR A 322 -17.38 23.33 -14.43
N TRP A 323 -17.66 22.44 -15.35
CA TRP A 323 -18.12 21.10 -15.01
C TRP A 323 -17.51 20.08 -15.95
N ASP A 324 -17.33 18.86 -15.45
CA ASP A 324 -16.74 17.79 -16.22
C ASP A 324 -17.82 17.02 -17.00
N ASN A 325 -17.79 17.13 -18.33
CA ASN A 325 -18.82 16.59 -19.20
C ASN A 325 -18.70 15.09 -19.49
N GLU A 326 -17.60 14.45 -19.09
CA GLU A 326 -17.42 13.00 -19.24
C GLU A 326 -17.93 12.25 -18.00
N THR A 327 -17.76 12.86 -16.82
CA THR A 327 -18.09 12.26 -15.53
C THR A 327 -19.49 12.62 -15.02
N SER A 328 -20.05 13.74 -15.45
CA SER A 328 -21.36 14.22 -14.97
C SER A 328 -22.57 13.40 -15.46
N ALA A 329 -22.37 12.49 -16.44
CA ALA A 329 -23.42 11.66 -17.05
C ALA A 329 -24.59 12.45 -17.69
N THR A 330 -24.36 13.71 -18.07
CA THR A 330 -25.31 14.58 -18.78
C THR A 330 -24.59 15.40 -19.85
N GLU A 331 -25.31 15.80 -20.90
CA GLU A 331 -24.79 16.63 -21.98
C GLU A 331 -24.89 18.14 -21.70
N ASP A 332 -25.72 18.52 -20.72
CA ASP A 332 -26.02 19.92 -20.38
C ASP A 332 -25.48 20.27 -18.98
N GLY A 333 -24.87 21.44 -18.82
CA GLY A 333 -24.38 21.94 -17.54
C GLY A 333 -25.47 22.58 -16.69
N VAL A 334 -26.54 23.06 -17.32
CA VAL A 334 -27.64 23.76 -16.66
C VAL A 334 -28.98 23.15 -17.04
N GLY A 335 -29.55 22.34 -16.14
CA GLY A 335 -30.80 21.64 -16.40
C GLY A 335 -30.79 20.96 -17.78
N ASN A 336 -31.87 21.11 -18.55
CA ASN A 336 -31.95 20.62 -19.92
C ASN A 336 -31.86 21.77 -20.95
N ILE A 337 -31.02 22.77 -20.68
CA ILE A 337 -30.78 23.92 -21.57
C ILE A 337 -29.29 24.09 -21.83
N ALA A 338 -28.96 24.81 -22.91
CA ALA A 338 -27.57 25.17 -23.21
C ALA A 338 -26.96 26.04 -22.11
N ASP A 339 -25.66 25.83 -21.86
CA ASP A 339 -24.91 26.54 -20.84
C ASP A 339 -24.97 28.07 -21.02
N PRO A 340 -25.36 28.83 -19.98
CA PRO A 340 -25.32 30.29 -20.01
C PRO A 340 -23.87 30.80 -19.89
N PRO A 341 -23.60 32.06 -20.26
CA PRO A 341 -22.28 32.66 -20.11
C PRO A 341 -21.75 32.55 -18.66
N GLY A 342 -20.50 32.11 -18.52
CA GLY A 342 -19.86 31.94 -17.22
C GLY A 342 -19.82 30.50 -16.71
N ILE A 343 -20.50 29.57 -17.39
CA ILE A 343 -20.41 28.11 -17.17
C ILE A 343 -19.82 27.47 -18.42
N TRP A 344 -18.89 26.53 -18.25
CA TRP A 344 -18.30 25.76 -19.35
C TRP A 344 -18.22 24.27 -19.00
N GLY A 345 -18.78 23.43 -19.87
CA GLY A 345 -18.58 21.98 -19.85
C GLY A 345 -17.31 21.59 -20.57
N ASN A 346 -16.40 20.92 -19.86
CA ASN A 346 -15.09 20.54 -20.36
C ASN A 346 -14.86 19.04 -20.20
N TYR A 347 -14.08 18.47 -21.11
CA TYR A 347 -13.64 17.07 -20.99
C TYR A 347 -12.72 16.92 -19.77
N THR A 348 -12.64 15.73 -19.19
CA THR A 348 -11.76 15.42 -18.06
C THR A 348 -10.31 15.83 -18.33
N SER A 349 -9.83 15.56 -19.54
CA SER A 349 -8.47 15.96 -19.96
C SER A 349 -8.24 17.48 -20.00
N GLU A 350 -9.27 18.28 -20.27
CA GLU A 350 -9.21 19.74 -20.26
C GLU A 350 -9.31 20.27 -18.83
N MET A 351 -10.13 19.65 -17.98
CA MET A 351 -10.24 19.96 -16.55
C MET A 351 -8.92 19.72 -15.78
N MET A 352 -7.95 19.04 -16.39
CA MET A 352 -6.61 18.80 -15.83
C MET A 352 -5.56 19.78 -16.35
N GLN A 353 -5.95 20.75 -17.17
CA GLN A 353 -5.06 21.79 -17.68
C GLN A 353 -5.33 23.10 -16.95
N GLN A 354 -4.28 23.71 -16.39
CA GLN A 354 -4.40 24.97 -15.68
C GLN A 354 -4.95 26.09 -16.58
N ALA A 355 -4.68 26.03 -17.89
CA ALA A 355 -5.14 27.01 -18.88
C ALA A 355 -6.67 27.06 -19.06
N THR A 356 -7.39 26.00 -18.67
CA THR A 356 -8.86 25.93 -18.70
C THR A 356 -9.47 26.93 -17.71
N TYR A 357 -8.84 27.09 -16.55
CA TYR A 357 -9.33 27.87 -15.41
C TYR A 357 -8.95 29.35 -15.50
N VAL A 358 -9.40 30.01 -16.56
CA VAL A 358 -9.11 31.43 -16.82
C VAL A 358 -9.65 32.30 -15.67
N GLY A 359 -8.77 33.15 -15.12
CA GLY A 359 -9.13 34.08 -14.04
C GLY A 359 -9.07 33.48 -12.63
N TRP A 360 -8.67 32.22 -12.48
CA TRP A 360 -8.44 31.60 -11.18
C TRP A 360 -7.07 31.97 -10.60
N ASP A 361 -6.99 32.08 -9.27
CA ASP A 361 -5.76 32.35 -8.54
C ASP A 361 -5.06 31.05 -8.09
N PHE A 362 -4.10 30.58 -8.89
CA PHE A 362 -3.23 29.46 -8.53
C PHE A 362 -2.04 29.86 -7.64
N ALA A 363 -1.88 31.13 -7.30
CA ALA A 363 -0.82 31.56 -6.40
C ALA A 363 -1.19 31.30 -4.94
N THR A 364 -2.45 31.56 -4.55
CA THR A 364 -2.86 31.45 -3.14
C THR A 364 -4.14 30.66 -2.87
N THR A 365 -4.99 30.45 -3.88
CA THR A 365 -6.29 29.78 -3.68
C THR A 365 -6.28 28.34 -4.18
N TRP A 366 -5.82 28.12 -5.42
CA TRP A 366 -5.88 26.83 -6.09
C TRP A 366 -4.48 26.24 -6.30
N TRP A 367 -4.39 24.92 -6.34
CA TRP A 367 -3.18 24.20 -6.70
C TRP A 367 -3.55 22.95 -7.52
N MET A 368 -2.77 22.64 -8.55
CA MET A 368 -2.97 21.44 -9.34
C MET A 368 -1.64 20.94 -9.90
N ILE A 369 -1.64 19.69 -10.35
CA ILE A 369 -0.56 19.12 -11.12
C ILE A 369 -1.03 19.06 -12.57
N GLU A 370 -0.35 19.83 -13.42
CA GLU A 370 -0.67 19.95 -14.84
C GLU A 370 -0.79 18.58 -15.53
N ASN A 371 -1.93 18.34 -16.19
CA ASN A 371 -2.33 17.10 -16.86
C ASN A 371 -2.52 15.86 -15.97
N GLU A 372 -2.47 15.99 -14.65
CA GLU A 372 -2.51 14.84 -13.73
C GLU A 372 -3.65 14.93 -12.72
N THR A 373 -3.99 16.15 -12.28
CA THR A 373 -5.07 16.38 -11.31
C THR A 373 -5.97 17.55 -11.71
N ARG A 374 -7.18 17.55 -11.17
CA ARG A 374 -8.04 18.74 -11.11
C ARG A 374 -7.54 19.71 -10.01
N PRO A 375 -7.99 20.97 -9.97
CA PRO A 375 -7.56 21.95 -8.96
C PRO A 375 -8.02 21.62 -7.54
N PHE A 376 -7.07 21.37 -6.64
CA PHE A 376 -7.29 21.37 -5.20
C PHE A 376 -7.33 22.79 -4.65
N LEU A 377 -8.05 22.99 -3.55
CA LEU A 377 -7.91 24.21 -2.77
C LEU A 377 -6.62 24.14 -1.94
N GLN A 378 -5.80 25.19 -1.95
CA GLN A 378 -4.55 25.21 -1.19
C GLN A 378 -4.76 25.09 0.33
N MET A 379 -5.94 25.49 0.83
CA MET A 379 -6.35 25.29 2.22
C MET A 379 -6.33 23.81 2.65
N GLU A 380 -6.41 22.87 1.71
CA GLU A 380 -6.42 21.43 2.00
C GLU A 380 -5.02 20.93 2.38
N TYR A 381 -3.96 21.67 2.07
CA TYR A 381 -2.59 21.31 2.40
C TYR A 381 -2.38 21.19 3.91
N SER A 382 -1.78 20.08 4.33
CA SER A 382 -1.41 19.86 5.72
C SER A 382 -0.15 18.98 5.80
N THR A 383 0.71 19.24 6.78
CA THR A 383 1.81 18.33 7.15
C THR A 383 1.35 17.19 8.06
N ILE A 384 0.14 17.30 8.61
CA ILE A 384 -0.57 16.21 9.26
C ILE A 384 -1.56 15.64 8.25
N VAL A 385 -1.21 14.50 7.66
CA VAL A 385 -1.96 13.87 6.57
C VAL A 385 -3.02 12.95 7.14
N THR A 386 -4.25 13.15 6.68
CA THR A 386 -5.46 12.42 7.10
C THR A 386 -6.25 11.82 5.94
N ASN A 387 -5.99 12.28 4.71
CA ASN A 387 -6.72 11.87 3.52
C ASN A 387 -5.82 11.89 2.26
N SER A 388 -6.38 11.38 1.16
CA SER A 388 -5.76 11.26 -0.15
C SER A 388 -5.33 12.60 -0.75
N HIS A 389 -6.12 13.67 -0.58
CA HIS A 389 -5.83 15.01 -1.08
C HIS A 389 -4.56 15.56 -0.43
N GLN A 390 -4.48 15.52 0.90
CA GLN A 390 -3.31 15.95 1.67
C GLN A 390 -2.05 15.15 1.31
N LEU A 391 -2.19 13.83 1.13
CA LEU A 391 -1.09 12.99 0.69
C LEU A 391 -0.59 13.41 -0.71
N GLN A 392 -1.49 13.72 -1.64
CA GLN A 392 -1.12 14.20 -2.96
C GLN A 392 -0.44 15.58 -2.92
N MET A 393 -0.93 16.46 -2.06
CA MET A 393 -0.45 17.83 -1.88
C MET A 393 0.88 17.92 -1.13
N MET A 394 1.48 16.81 -0.69
CA MET A 394 2.88 16.77 -0.26
C MET A 394 3.83 17.34 -1.33
N GLN A 395 3.42 17.32 -2.60
CA GLN A 395 4.16 17.94 -3.71
C GLN A 395 4.23 19.47 -3.65
N MET A 396 3.36 20.14 -2.88
CA MET A 396 3.47 21.59 -2.63
C MET A 396 4.72 21.94 -1.82
N SER A 397 5.18 21.05 -0.94
CA SER A 397 6.37 21.26 -0.12
C SER A 397 7.16 19.98 0.06
N LEU A 398 7.99 19.66 -0.93
CA LEU A 398 8.83 18.45 -0.92
C LEU A 398 9.88 18.40 0.20
N ALA A 399 10.10 19.52 0.90
CA ALA A 399 11.07 19.65 1.98
C ALA A 399 10.45 19.58 3.39
N ALA A 400 9.12 19.51 3.52
CA ALA A 400 8.46 19.50 4.82
C ALA A 400 8.47 18.10 5.47
N ASP A 401 8.30 18.07 6.79
CA ASP A 401 8.17 16.84 7.57
C ASP A 401 6.69 16.50 7.75
N TYR A 402 6.31 15.32 7.26
CA TYR A 402 4.92 14.85 7.24
C TYR A 402 4.68 13.75 8.25
N LYS A 403 3.47 13.71 8.80
CA LYS A 403 3.00 12.66 9.70
C LYS A 403 1.61 12.20 9.32
N LEU A 404 1.35 10.90 9.38
CA LEU A 404 -0.02 10.41 9.33
C LEU A 404 -0.69 10.60 10.70
N ALA A 405 -1.95 11.03 10.72
CA ALA A 405 -2.78 11.06 11.94
C ALA A 405 -3.81 9.92 12.00
N ASN A 406 -4.07 9.27 10.87
CA ASN A 406 -4.95 8.11 10.73
C ASN A 406 -4.54 7.32 9.49
N ASP A 407 -5.18 6.16 9.29
CA ASP A 407 -5.06 5.40 8.05
C ASP A 407 -5.65 6.22 6.89
N VAL A 408 -4.95 6.26 5.76
CA VAL A 408 -5.33 7.02 4.57
C VAL A 408 -5.77 6.06 3.48
N ASP A 409 -7.02 6.21 3.03
CA ASP A 409 -7.55 5.42 1.92
C ASP A 409 -7.37 6.17 0.59
N LEU A 410 -6.82 5.49 -0.41
CA LEU A 410 -6.61 5.99 -1.78
C LEU A 410 -7.53 5.30 -2.78
N SER A 411 -8.64 4.70 -2.36
CA SER A 411 -9.61 4.10 -3.29
C SER A 411 -10.19 5.12 -4.28
N ASP A 412 -10.21 6.41 -3.92
CA ASP A 412 -10.68 7.52 -4.73
C ASP A 412 -9.77 7.85 -5.93
N VAL A 413 -8.50 7.46 -5.90
CA VAL A 413 -7.55 7.81 -6.98
C VAL A 413 -7.82 7.10 -8.30
N VAL A 414 -8.74 6.14 -8.32
CA VAL A 414 -9.21 5.44 -9.53
C VAL A 414 -10.61 5.84 -9.97
N GLU A 415 -11.29 6.69 -9.20
CA GLU A 415 -12.65 7.13 -9.47
C GLU A 415 -12.64 8.35 -10.41
N PRO A 416 -13.25 8.27 -11.61
CA PRO A 416 -13.16 9.32 -12.62
C PRO A 416 -13.62 10.71 -12.16
N SER A 417 -14.62 10.78 -11.28
CA SER A 417 -15.17 12.03 -10.75
C SER A 417 -14.32 12.66 -9.65
N GLN A 418 -13.33 11.95 -9.10
CA GLN A 418 -12.49 12.46 -8.01
C GLN A 418 -11.36 13.36 -8.53
N MET A 419 -10.28 13.56 -7.80
CA MET A 419 -9.30 14.60 -8.17
C MET A 419 -8.32 14.19 -9.28
N TRP A 420 -8.20 12.89 -9.57
CA TRP A 420 -7.14 12.36 -10.44
C TRP A 420 -7.58 12.06 -11.86
N GLY A 421 -6.57 12.12 -12.74
CA GLY A 421 -6.46 11.76 -14.17
C GLY A 421 -7.08 10.48 -14.71
N THR A 422 -8.05 9.85 -14.06
CA THR A 422 -8.42 8.48 -14.43
C THR A 422 -9.47 8.44 -15.52
N SER A 423 -9.02 8.31 -16.77
CA SER A 423 -9.86 7.76 -17.83
C SER A 423 -10.10 6.26 -17.55
N PRO A 424 -11.26 5.71 -17.95
CA PRO A 424 -11.49 4.26 -17.97
C PRO A 424 -10.42 3.46 -18.74
N THR A 425 -9.61 4.12 -19.57
CA THR A 425 -8.58 3.48 -20.41
C THR A 425 -7.14 3.72 -19.93
N SER A 426 -6.80 4.90 -19.38
CA SER A 426 -5.44 5.19 -18.87
C SER A 426 -5.26 4.78 -17.41
N GLY A 427 -6.17 5.22 -16.51
CA GLY A 427 -6.16 4.86 -15.09
C GLY A 427 -4.84 5.17 -14.38
N GLU A 428 -4.22 6.33 -14.65
CA GLU A 428 -2.85 6.62 -14.18
C GLU A 428 -2.73 6.72 -12.65
N GLY A 429 -3.82 7.11 -11.98
CA GLY A 429 -3.96 7.16 -10.53
C GLY A 429 -3.10 8.23 -9.86
N PHE A 430 -2.76 7.99 -8.59
CA PHE A 430 -2.01 8.91 -7.74
C PHE A 430 -0.72 9.39 -8.41
N ARG A 431 -0.39 10.68 -8.31
CA ARG A 431 0.87 11.22 -8.83
C ARG A 431 1.97 11.11 -7.78
N PHE A 432 2.97 10.29 -8.05
CA PHE A 432 4.09 10.04 -7.14
C PHE A 432 4.81 11.31 -6.68
N VAL A 433 5.23 11.33 -5.41
CA VAL A 433 5.88 12.46 -4.75
C VAL A 433 7.38 12.48 -5.07
N GLY A 434 7.85 13.62 -5.60
CA GLY A 434 9.26 13.82 -5.93
C GLY A 434 9.70 13.10 -7.22
N ASN A 435 10.58 13.75 -7.97
CA ASN A 435 11.11 13.26 -9.26
C ASN A 435 12.56 13.73 -9.47
N LEU A 436 13.15 13.44 -10.63
CA LEU A 436 14.55 13.77 -10.94
C LEU A 436 14.87 15.27 -11.00
N THR A 437 13.88 16.15 -11.17
CA THR A 437 14.07 17.60 -11.18
C THR A 437 13.65 18.27 -9.87
N SER A 438 12.90 17.58 -9.02
CA SER A 438 12.38 18.08 -7.75
C SER A 438 12.26 16.91 -6.78
N PHE A 439 13.33 16.64 -6.03
CA PHE A 439 13.39 15.50 -5.12
C PHE A 439 12.51 15.73 -3.89
N PHE A 440 11.98 14.64 -3.32
CA PHE A 440 11.52 14.67 -1.95
C PHE A 440 12.73 14.75 -1.01
N THR A 441 12.77 15.80 -0.19
CA THR A 441 13.85 16.06 0.77
C THR A 441 13.39 16.10 2.22
N GLY A 442 12.08 16.14 2.45
CA GLY A 442 11.43 16.05 3.76
C GLY A 442 11.47 14.66 4.38
N SER A 443 10.58 14.42 5.34
CA SER A 443 10.38 13.11 5.99
C SER A 443 8.90 12.69 6.00
N LEU A 444 8.64 11.40 6.16
CA LEU A 444 7.30 10.88 6.41
C LEU A 444 7.33 9.86 7.56
N ASP A 445 6.66 10.18 8.65
CA ASP A 445 6.41 9.26 9.76
C ASP A 445 4.95 8.78 9.74
N GLY A 446 4.74 7.51 9.43
CA GLY A 446 3.42 6.88 9.42
C GLY A 446 2.82 6.71 10.81
N ARG A 447 3.61 6.82 11.90
CA ARG A 447 3.15 6.64 13.29
C ARG A 447 2.38 5.33 13.54
N GLY A 448 2.60 4.31 12.71
CA GLY A 448 1.91 3.02 12.74
C GLY A 448 0.68 2.92 11.84
N HIS A 449 0.27 4.02 11.17
CA HIS A 449 -0.86 4.06 10.26
C HIS A 449 -0.55 3.48 8.87
N GLY A 450 -1.61 3.07 8.19
CA GLY A 450 -1.57 2.55 6.83
C GLY A 450 -1.93 3.58 5.76
N ILE A 451 -1.43 3.36 4.54
CA ILE A 451 -1.98 3.93 3.31
C ILE A 451 -2.51 2.76 2.49
N SER A 452 -3.81 2.70 2.21
CA SER A 452 -4.44 1.63 1.45
C SER A 452 -4.76 2.04 0.02
N GLY A 453 -4.80 1.08 -0.90
CA GLY A 453 -5.38 1.28 -2.24
C GLY A 453 -4.55 2.12 -3.20
N LEU A 454 -3.26 2.36 -2.91
CA LEU A 454 -2.39 3.15 -3.79
C LEU A 454 -2.37 2.57 -5.22
N HIS A 455 -2.92 3.30 -6.18
CA HIS A 455 -2.88 2.96 -7.59
C HIS A 455 -1.98 3.93 -8.36
N ILE A 456 -0.97 3.39 -9.05
CA ILE A 456 -0.09 4.14 -9.95
C ILE A 456 0.12 3.31 -11.21
N LYS A 457 -0.28 3.82 -12.38
CA LYS A 457 -0.14 3.09 -13.65
C LYS A 457 0.56 3.94 -14.71
N ARG A 458 1.89 3.94 -14.69
CA ARG A 458 2.76 4.73 -15.58
C ARG A 458 3.83 3.84 -16.22
N THR A 459 3.43 2.85 -17.02
CA THR A 459 4.28 1.76 -17.54
C THR A 459 5.47 2.19 -18.41
N ALA A 460 5.47 3.44 -18.90
CA ALA A 460 6.56 4.02 -19.68
C ALA A 460 7.47 4.95 -18.84
N THR A 461 7.15 5.19 -17.58
CA THR A 461 7.82 6.16 -16.71
C THR A 461 8.76 5.45 -15.74
N ASP A 462 9.97 6.01 -15.59
CA ASP A 462 10.95 5.56 -14.61
C ASP A 462 10.72 6.25 -13.25
N TYR A 463 11.33 5.71 -12.18
CA TYR A 463 11.32 6.29 -10.82
C TYR A 463 9.90 6.38 -10.24
N VAL A 464 9.25 5.22 -10.13
CA VAL A 464 7.84 5.13 -9.77
C VAL A 464 7.68 4.44 -8.41
N GLY A 465 6.86 5.02 -7.54
CA GLY A 465 6.43 4.52 -6.24
C GLY A 465 5.57 5.58 -5.55
N LEU A 466 5.16 5.41 -4.29
CA LEU A 466 4.57 6.53 -3.54
C LEU A 466 5.47 7.77 -3.62
N PHE A 467 6.78 7.53 -3.44
CA PHE A 467 7.84 8.47 -3.76
C PHE A 467 8.57 8.05 -5.02
N GLY A 468 8.74 8.96 -5.98
CA GLY A 468 9.55 8.67 -7.16
C GLY A 468 11.04 8.70 -6.82
N VAL A 469 11.50 9.82 -6.25
CA VAL A 469 12.89 10.04 -5.86
C VAL A 469 12.98 10.71 -4.49
N ILE A 470 13.71 10.08 -3.57
CA ILE A 470 14.10 10.65 -2.27
C ILE A 470 15.60 10.94 -2.28
N ALA A 471 16.00 12.15 -1.89
CA ALA A 471 17.39 12.63 -1.99
C ALA A 471 18.01 13.13 -0.68
N THR A 472 17.64 12.57 0.47
CA THR A 472 18.18 12.96 1.78
C THR A 472 18.28 11.77 2.73
N LEU A 473 19.05 11.98 3.82
CA LEU A 473 19.13 11.04 4.94
C LEU A 473 17.82 10.96 5.76
N ASN A 474 16.84 11.82 5.49
CA ASN A 474 15.62 11.90 6.30
C ASN A 474 14.76 10.64 6.17
N PRO A 475 14.07 10.22 7.25
CA PRO A 475 13.43 8.92 7.29
C PRO A 475 12.07 8.89 6.58
N VAL A 476 11.79 7.74 5.96
CA VAL A 476 10.42 7.24 5.77
C VAL A 476 10.24 6.09 6.75
N SER A 477 9.30 6.22 7.69
CA SER A 477 9.22 5.27 8.80
C SER A 477 7.82 4.97 9.30
N ASN A 478 7.66 3.83 9.98
CA ASN A 478 6.45 3.42 10.72
C ASN A 478 5.18 3.45 9.85
N LEU A 479 5.29 3.00 8.60
CA LEU A 479 4.25 3.13 7.58
C LEU A 479 3.91 1.76 6.98
N SER A 480 2.62 1.46 6.86
CA SER A 480 2.16 0.30 6.10
C SER A 480 1.50 0.72 4.79
N LEU A 481 2.10 0.39 3.65
CA LEU A 481 1.45 0.51 2.35
C LEU A 481 0.69 -0.78 2.04
N ILE A 482 -0.64 -0.70 2.02
CA ILE A 482 -1.55 -1.85 2.00
C ILE A 482 -2.23 -1.94 0.63
N ASP A 483 -2.17 -3.12 0.01
CA ASP A 483 -2.79 -3.41 -1.29
C ASP A 483 -2.44 -2.40 -2.39
N CYS A 484 -1.16 -2.05 -2.54
CA CYS A 484 -0.74 -1.15 -3.60
C CYS A 484 -0.78 -1.85 -4.97
N ASN A 485 -1.05 -1.10 -6.03
CA ASN A 485 -0.91 -1.52 -7.41
C ASN A 485 -0.09 -0.48 -8.18
N VAL A 486 1.22 -0.72 -8.25
CA VAL A 486 2.19 0.21 -8.83
C VAL A 486 2.78 -0.38 -10.10
N SER A 487 2.72 0.36 -11.20
CA SER A 487 3.28 -0.02 -12.49
C SER A 487 4.14 1.09 -13.08
N GLY A 488 5.38 0.75 -13.46
CA GLY A 488 6.38 1.67 -14.03
C GLY A 488 7.25 1.01 -15.10
N ASN A 489 8.32 1.68 -15.50
CA ASN A 489 9.36 1.14 -16.40
C ASN A 489 10.59 0.68 -15.60
N ASN A 490 11.56 1.57 -15.35
CA ASN A 490 12.74 1.29 -14.51
C ASN A 490 12.62 1.95 -13.14
N TYR A 491 13.34 1.42 -12.15
CA TYR A 491 13.39 1.98 -10.78
C TYR A 491 11.99 2.09 -10.17
N VAL A 492 11.33 0.94 -10.03
CA VAL A 492 9.95 0.89 -9.52
C VAL A 492 9.96 0.27 -8.13
N GLY A 493 9.36 0.96 -7.17
CA GLY A 493 9.08 0.47 -5.83
C GLY A 493 7.62 0.71 -5.48
N GLY A 494 7.03 -0.09 -4.60
CA GLY A 494 5.73 0.27 -4.03
C GLY A 494 5.83 1.57 -3.23
N LEU A 495 6.85 1.66 -2.37
CA LEU A 495 7.10 2.84 -1.55
C LEU A 495 8.01 3.86 -2.24
N VAL A 496 9.16 3.43 -2.78
CA VAL A 496 10.16 4.36 -3.36
C VAL A 496 10.74 3.83 -4.66
N GLY A 497 10.71 4.62 -5.73
CA GLY A 497 11.39 4.27 -6.98
C GLY A 497 12.92 4.27 -6.82
N PHE A 498 13.47 5.39 -6.34
CA PHE A 498 14.91 5.59 -6.18
C PHE A 498 15.26 6.37 -4.91
N THR A 499 16.34 5.95 -4.25
CA THR A 499 16.92 6.63 -3.08
C THR A 499 18.36 7.07 -3.32
N SER A 500 18.69 8.30 -2.93
CA SER A 500 20.06 8.80 -2.69
C SER A 500 20.21 9.02 -1.18
N PRO A 501 21.25 8.45 -0.55
CA PRO A 501 21.19 7.73 0.73
C PRO A 501 20.07 8.19 1.68
N CYS A 502 19.07 7.33 1.89
CA CYS A 502 17.91 7.55 2.76
C CYS A 502 17.76 6.41 3.79
N MET A 503 17.11 6.68 4.92
CA MET A 503 16.72 5.67 5.90
C MET A 503 15.24 5.29 5.73
N ILE A 504 14.97 4.01 5.49
CA ILE A 504 13.62 3.45 5.49
C ILE A 504 13.53 2.44 6.62
N SER A 505 12.60 2.63 7.55
CA SER A 505 12.54 1.78 8.74
C SER A 505 11.13 1.47 9.22
N ASN A 506 10.90 0.25 9.69
CA ASN A 506 9.60 -0.18 10.21
C ASN A 506 8.46 0.02 9.18
N CYS A 507 8.74 -0.25 7.90
CA CYS A 507 7.77 -0.11 6.83
C CYS A 507 7.30 -1.48 6.31
N ASN A 508 6.01 -1.60 6.07
CA ASN A 508 5.39 -2.78 5.45
C ASN A 508 4.84 -2.41 4.08
N VAL A 509 5.05 -3.24 3.06
CA VAL A 509 4.42 -3.06 1.73
C VAL A 509 3.74 -4.35 1.32
N THR A 510 2.49 -4.24 0.89
CA THR A 510 1.72 -5.37 0.32
C THR A 510 1.07 -4.97 -0.99
N GLY A 511 0.84 -5.94 -1.88
CA GLY A 511 0.15 -5.72 -3.15
C GLY A 511 0.98 -6.15 -4.36
N LYS A 512 0.93 -5.38 -5.44
CA LYS A 512 1.53 -5.68 -6.74
C LYS A 512 2.44 -4.54 -7.20
N VAL A 513 3.65 -4.89 -7.61
CA VAL A 513 4.61 -3.95 -8.22
C VAL A 513 5.10 -4.50 -9.56
N ASN A 514 4.83 -3.78 -10.63
CA ASN A 514 5.14 -4.19 -11.99
C ASN A 514 6.09 -3.19 -12.66
N GLY A 515 7.19 -3.68 -13.20
CA GLY A 515 8.10 -2.92 -14.05
C GLY A 515 8.18 -3.53 -15.44
N THR A 516 8.20 -2.70 -16.47
CA THR A 516 8.53 -3.17 -17.83
C THR A 516 10.05 -3.27 -18.06
N GLY A 517 10.84 -2.60 -17.21
CA GLY A 517 12.31 -2.54 -17.25
C GLY A 517 13.01 -3.14 -16.04
N GLU A 518 14.07 -2.47 -15.57
CA GLU A 518 14.99 -2.98 -14.56
C GLU A 518 14.82 -2.32 -13.18
N ARG A 519 15.29 -3.03 -12.14
CA ARG A 519 15.38 -2.59 -10.74
C ARG A 519 14.00 -2.37 -10.14
N ILE A 520 13.28 -3.47 -9.96
CA ILE A 520 11.90 -3.50 -9.49
C ILE A 520 11.89 -4.11 -8.09
N GLY A 521 11.54 -3.29 -7.10
CA GLY A 521 11.43 -3.67 -5.70
C GLY A 521 9.98 -3.66 -5.25
N GLY A 522 9.59 -4.50 -4.30
CA GLY A 522 8.30 -4.30 -3.61
C GLY A 522 8.33 -3.05 -2.72
N ILE A 523 9.42 -2.78 -2.00
CA ILE A 523 9.59 -1.54 -1.24
C ILE A 523 10.34 -0.49 -2.06
N VAL A 524 11.56 -0.82 -2.52
CA VAL A 524 12.46 0.14 -3.17
C VAL A 524 13.01 -0.39 -4.50
N GLY A 525 12.88 0.36 -5.59
CA GLY A 525 13.50 0.01 -6.87
C GLY A 525 15.03 0.01 -6.80
N TYR A 526 15.61 1.17 -6.43
CA TYR A 526 17.05 1.34 -6.23
C TYR A 526 17.40 1.94 -4.86
N HIS A 527 18.31 1.25 -4.17
CA HIS A 527 18.71 1.54 -2.79
C HIS A 527 20.20 1.87 -2.66
N SER A 528 20.53 2.93 -1.94
CA SER A 528 21.92 3.29 -1.57
C SER A 528 22.10 3.71 -0.10
N GLY A 529 21.03 3.67 0.70
CA GLY A 529 21.02 4.10 2.10
C GLY A 529 20.90 2.94 3.10
N THR A 530 19.95 3.02 4.03
CA THR A 530 19.65 1.96 5.01
C THR A 530 18.18 1.57 4.97
N ILE A 531 17.88 0.27 4.85
CA ILE A 531 16.53 -0.30 5.02
C ILE A 531 16.58 -1.27 6.21
N THR A 532 15.73 -1.05 7.22
CA THR A 532 15.74 -1.86 8.45
C THR A 532 14.34 -2.20 8.93
N ASN A 533 14.14 -3.39 9.49
CA ASN A 533 12.87 -3.81 10.10
C ASN A 533 11.67 -3.69 9.13
N CYS A 534 11.90 -3.92 7.84
CA CYS A 534 10.87 -3.78 6.83
C CYS A 534 10.33 -5.14 6.37
N PHE A 535 9.06 -5.15 5.99
CA PHE A 535 8.37 -6.34 5.49
C PHE A 535 7.76 -6.09 4.10
N ALA A 536 7.88 -7.05 3.20
CA ALA A 536 7.26 -6.98 1.87
C ALA A 536 6.48 -8.27 1.57
N VAL A 537 5.18 -8.15 1.31
CA VAL A 537 4.31 -9.23 0.83
C VAL A 537 3.73 -8.81 -0.51
N CYS A 538 4.54 -8.93 -1.55
CA CYS A 538 4.20 -8.39 -2.87
C CYS A 538 4.34 -9.43 -3.96
N ASP A 539 3.52 -9.33 -4.99
CA ASP A 539 3.85 -9.90 -6.29
C ASP A 539 4.66 -8.87 -7.08
N VAL A 540 5.92 -9.20 -7.41
CA VAL A 540 6.82 -8.28 -8.12
C VAL A 540 7.22 -8.87 -9.46
N ASN A 541 6.93 -8.13 -10.53
CA ASN A 541 7.23 -8.55 -11.90
C ASN A 541 8.13 -7.51 -12.58
N GLY A 542 9.20 -7.95 -13.24
CA GLY A 542 10.13 -7.04 -13.92
C GLY A 542 11.01 -7.73 -14.96
N PHE A 543 11.84 -6.98 -15.69
CA PHE A 543 12.82 -7.57 -16.61
C PHE A 543 14.04 -8.09 -15.85
N SER A 544 14.69 -7.24 -15.04
CA SER A 544 15.93 -7.55 -14.32
C SER A 544 16.01 -6.82 -12.99
N GLY A 545 16.75 -7.35 -12.02
CA GLY A 545 16.88 -6.75 -10.70
C GLY A 545 15.54 -6.73 -9.97
N VAL A 546 14.87 -7.87 -9.91
CA VAL A 546 13.57 -8.02 -9.25
C VAL A 546 13.78 -8.56 -7.83
N GLY A 547 13.19 -7.90 -6.82
CA GLY A 547 13.20 -8.38 -5.43
C GLY A 547 12.02 -7.83 -4.62
N ALA A 548 11.55 -8.55 -3.60
CA ALA A 548 10.41 -8.10 -2.81
C ALA A 548 10.73 -6.84 -1.97
N VAL A 549 11.95 -6.72 -1.45
CA VAL A 549 12.35 -5.52 -0.68
C VAL A 549 13.06 -4.54 -1.58
N VAL A 550 14.11 -4.98 -2.28
CA VAL A 550 14.94 -4.10 -3.11
C VAL A 550 15.14 -4.68 -4.50
N GLY A 551 14.94 -3.87 -5.55
CA GLY A 551 15.33 -4.27 -6.90
C GLY A 551 16.86 -4.36 -7.07
N ALA A 552 17.54 -3.24 -6.81
CA ALA A 552 19.00 -3.15 -6.79
C ALA A 552 19.53 -2.39 -5.56
N ASN A 553 20.43 -3.02 -4.82
CA ASN A 553 21.14 -2.42 -3.69
C ASN A 553 22.56 -2.01 -4.12
N PHE A 554 22.88 -0.72 -4.12
CA PHE A 554 24.15 -0.16 -4.57
C PHE A 554 24.98 0.35 -3.39
N GLY A 555 25.41 -0.59 -2.54
CA GLY A 555 26.22 -0.30 -1.34
C GLY A 555 25.43 0.10 -0.09
N GLY A 556 24.10 0.11 -0.15
CA GLY A 556 23.24 0.34 1.00
C GLY A 556 23.17 -0.86 1.95
N ASN A 557 22.77 -0.61 3.20
CA ASN A 557 22.52 -1.65 4.21
C ASN A 557 21.07 -2.13 4.12
N VAL A 558 20.85 -3.44 4.12
CA VAL A 558 19.54 -4.09 4.25
C VAL A 558 19.59 -5.06 5.43
N ASP A 559 18.96 -4.69 6.54
CA ASP A 559 19.07 -5.43 7.81
C ASP A 559 17.69 -5.77 8.38
N ASN A 560 17.56 -6.97 8.96
CA ASN A 560 16.33 -7.42 9.63
C ASN A 560 15.06 -7.23 8.79
N CYS A 561 15.13 -7.55 7.50
CA CYS A 561 14.00 -7.42 6.58
C CYS A 561 13.43 -8.78 6.20
N SER A 562 12.12 -8.83 5.96
CA SER A 562 11.42 -10.07 5.59
C SER A 562 10.64 -9.91 4.28
N ALA A 563 10.56 -10.98 3.50
CA ALA A 563 9.91 -10.99 2.19
C ALA A 563 9.07 -12.24 1.93
N ALA A 564 7.89 -12.05 1.35
CA ALA A 564 6.99 -13.08 0.85
C ALA A 564 6.31 -12.63 -0.47
N GLY A 565 5.68 -13.57 -1.18
CA GLY A 565 5.00 -13.33 -2.45
C GLY A 565 5.71 -13.94 -3.66
N ASN A 566 5.26 -13.60 -4.87
CA ASN A 566 5.79 -14.17 -6.10
C ASN A 566 6.67 -13.17 -6.85
N MET A 567 7.92 -13.55 -7.10
CA MET A 567 8.89 -12.76 -7.84
C MET A 567 9.07 -13.36 -9.23
N SER A 568 8.83 -12.57 -10.27
CA SER A 568 9.04 -13.02 -11.64
C SER A 568 9.87 -12.04 -12.46
N GLY A 569 10.76 -12.57 -13.29
CA GLY A 569 11.47 -11.76 -14.25
C GLY A 569 12.30 -12.53 -15.27
N SER A 570 12.91 -11.77 -16.18
CA SER A 570 13.55 -12.31 -17.39
C SER A 570 15.07 -12.38 -17.33
N SER A 571 15.71 -11.86 -16.27
CA SER A 571 17.17 -11.84 -16.13
C SER A 571 17.65 -12.14 -14.72
N VAL A 572 17.63 -11.17 -13.80
CA VAL A 572 18.11 -11.33 -12.41
C VAL A 572 16.94 -11.19 -11.45
N VAL A 573 16.61 -12.27 -10.73
CA VAL A 573 15.49 -12.30 -9.78
C VAL A 573 15.94 -12.87 -8.45
N GLY A 574 15.71 -12.12 -7.38
CA GLY A 574 15.92 -12.52 -5.99
C GLY A 574 14.59 -12.51 -5.23
N GLY A 575 14.46 -13.31 -4.17
CA GLY A 575 13.28 -13.23 -3.31
C GLY A 575 13.23 -11.93 -2.51
N LEU A 576 14.33 -11.57 -1.85
CA LEU A 576 14.45 -10.33 -1.05
C LEU A 576 15.04 -9.18 -1.86
N VAL A 577 16.20 -9.42 -2.49
CA VAL A 577 16.92 -8.40 -3.28
C VAL A 577 17.34 -8.95 -4.64
N GLY A 578 17.05 -8.24 -5.72
CA GLY A 578 17.45 -8.66 -7.06
C GLY A 578 18.96 -8.67 -7.24
N ASN A 579 19.57 -7.49 -7.29
CA ASN A 579 21.02 -7.30 -7.41
C ASN A 579 21.59 -6.66 -6.16
N ASN A 580 22.54 -7.33 -5.49
CA ASN A 580 23.11 -6.85 -4.25
C ASN A 580 24.58 -6.42 -4.40
N GLY A 581 24.85 -5.16 -4.03
CA GLY A 581 26.19 -4.57 -3.90
C GLY A 581 26.48 -4.00 -2.50
N GLY A 582 25.62 -4.24 -1.50
CA GLY A 582 25.81 -3.80 -0.12
C GLY A 582 25.54 -4.91 0.91
N PRO A 583 25.69 -4.65 2.22
CA PRO A 583 25.43 -5.65 3.25
C PRO A 583 23.96 -6.08 3.31
N VAL A 584 23.71 -7.39 3.39
CA VAL A 584 22.40 -7.99 3.69
C VAL A 584 22.53 -8.85 4.95
N THR A 585 21.88 -8.45 6.03
CA THR A 585 22.07 -9.04 7.36
C THR A 585 20.75 -9.40 8.02
N ASN A 586 20.68 -10.59 8.64
CA ASN A 586 19.50 -11.04 9.39
C ASN A 586 18.18 -10.98 8.60
N CYS A 587 18.22 -11.22 7.29
CA CYS A 587 17.05 -11.11 6.43
C CYS A 587 16.43 -12.47 6.11
N HIS A 588 15.12 -12.49 5.88
CA HIS A 588 14.36 -13.72 5.67
C HIS A 588 13.49 -13.64 4.40
N ALA A 589 13.55 -14.66 3.54
CA ALA A 589 12.71 -14.73 2.34
C ALA A 589 11.96 -16.07 2.23
N THR A 590 10.64 -15.99 2.02
CA THR A 590 9.76 -17.14 1.72
C THR A 590 9.16 -17.03 0.32
N CYS A 591 9.71 -16.16 -0.54
CA CYS A 591 9.19 -15.85 -1.86
C CYS A 591 9.29 -17.01 -2.85
N ASN A 592 8.28 -17.18 -3.69
CA ASN A 592 8.41 -18.02 -4.88
C ASN A 592 9.11 -17.21 -5.97
N VAL A 593 10.23 -17.72 -6.49
CA VAL A 593 11.06 -17.06 -7.49
C VAL A 593 10.97 -17.82 -8.81
N SER A 594 10.65 -17.10 -9.88
CA SER A 594 10.65 -17.61 -11.25
C SER A 594 11.48 -16.71 -12.16
N SER A 595 12.54 -17.27 -12.77
CA SER A 595 13.37 -16.51 -13.73
C SER A 595 13.63 -17.30 -15.01
N GLY A 596 13.46 -16.63 -16.15
CA GLY A 596 13.78 -17.18 -17.47
C GLY A 596 15.21 -16.91 -17.95
N GLY A 597 16.03 -16.18 -17.17
CA GLY A 597 17.23 -15.51 -17.66
C GLY A 597 18.57 -15.99 -17.08
N ASN A 598 19.28 -15.09 -16.41
CA ASN A 598 20.65 -15.35 -15.94
C ASN A 598 20.68 -15.89 -14.51
N ASN A 599 19.94 -15.29 -13.59
CA ASN A 599 20.07 -15.54 -12.15
C ASN A 599 18.71 -15.68 -11.48
N ALA A 600 18.56 -16.74 -10.67
CA ALA A 600 17.44 -16.95 -9.78
C ALA A 600 17.94 -17.31 -8.39
N GLY A 601 17.56 -16.57 -7.36
CA GLY A 601 17.87 -16.90 -5.97
C GLY A 601 16.73 -16.65 -5.00
N GLY A 602 16.53 -17.54 -4.03
CA GLY A 602 15.44 -17.40 -3.05
C GLY A 602 15.61 -16.23 -2.09
N LEU A 603 16.84 -15.79 -1.81
CA LEU A 603 17.14 -14.53 -1.13
C LEU A 603 17.62 -13.48 -2.13
N LEU A 604 18.68 -13.77 -2.89
CA LEU A 604 19.32 -12.82 -3.80
C LEU A 604 19.50 -13.37 -5.22
N GLY A 605 19.22 -12.58 -6.25
CA GLY A 605 19.56 -12.97 -7.62
C GLY A 605 21.08 -12.98 -7.83
N TYR A 606 21.72 -11.85 -7.56
CA TYR A 606 23.17 -11.66 -7.61
C TYR A 606 23.68 -11.07 -6.30
N ASN A 607 24.82 -11.58 -5.81
CA ASN A 607 25.53 -11.02 -4.66
C ASN A 607 26.97 -10.62 -5.02
N GLY A 608 27.27 -9.32 -4.91
CA GLY A 608 28.61 -8.75 -4.99
C GLY A 608 29.17 -8.26 -3.65
N ALA A 609 28.47 -8.48 -2.53
CA ALA A 609 28.82 -7.93 -1.22
C ALA A 609 28.66 -8.97 -0.10
N THR A 610 28.41 -8.53 1.14
CA THR A 610 28.31 -9.43 2.31
C THR A 610 26.87 -9.84 2.57
N VAL A 611 26.65 -11.13 2.78
CA VAL A 611 25.40 -11.71 3.28
C VAL A 611 25.70 -12.44 4.58
N SER A 612 24.96 -12.14 5.65
CA SER A 612 25.15 -12.86 6.92
C SER A 612 23.85 -13.10 7.68
N GLY A 613 23.78 -14.23 8.40
CA GLY A 613 22.66 -14.56 9.26
C GLY A 613 21.30 -14.62 8.57
N SER A 614 21.28 -14.80 7.24
CA SER A 614 20.08 -14.64 6.42
C SER A 614 19.55 -15.98 5.94
N THR A 615 18.24 -16.06 5.66
CA THR A 615 17.57 -17.32 5.31
C THR A 615 16.66 -17.21 4.09
N ALA A 616 16.61 -18.27 3.29
CA ALA A 616 15.58 -18.44 2.26
C ALA A 616 14.88 -19.80 2.40
N SER A 617 13.57 -19.85 2.10
CA SER A 617 12.79 -21.09 2.11
C SER A 617 11.73 -21.22 1.01
N GLY A 618 11.54 -20.18 0.19
CA GLY A 618 10.59 -20.23 -0.91
C GLY A 618 11.09 -21.08 -2.09
N ARG A 619 10.18 -21.41 -3.01
CA ARG A 619 10.51 -22.20 -4.21
C ARG A 619 11.30 -21.35 -5.20
N VAL A 620 12.37 -21.90 -5.78
CA VAL A 620 13.09 -21.30 -6.91
C VAL A 620 12.84 -22.14 -8.16
N SER A 621 12.39 -21.52 -9.24
CA SER A 621 12.05 -22.22 -10.47
C SER A 621 12.40 -21.46 -11.76
N GLY A 622 12.46 -22.19 -12.87
CA GLY A 622 12.62 -21.61 -14.21
C GLY A 622 13.85 -22.12 -14.96
N SER A 623 14.28 -21.36 -15.96
CA SER A 623 15.39 -21.70 -16.86
C SER A 623 16.64 -20.84 -16.64
N ALA A 624 16.73 -20.16 -15.49
CA ALA A 624 17.82 -19.27 -15.18
C ALA A 624 19.18 -19.98 -15.25
N PHE A 625 20.16 -19.39 -15.94
CA PHE A 625 21.49 -19.98 -16.13
C PHE A 625 22.17 -20.36 -14.80
N TYR A 626 21.98 -19.55 -13.76
CA TYR A 626 22.36 -19.81 -12.38
C TYR A 626 21.12 -19.83 -11.47
N ALA A 627 20.81 -20.99 -10.90
CA ALA A 627 19.71 -21.18 -9.96
C ALA A 627 20.25 -21.59 -8.58
N GLY A 628 19.99 -20.77 -7.55
CA GLY A 628 20.39 -21.03 -6.18
C GLY A 628 19.21 -20.96 -5.22
N GLY A 629 19.16 -21.78 -4.19
CA GLY A 629 18.11 -21.63 -3.17
C GLY A 629 18.28 -20.37 -2.33
N LEU A 630 19.50 -19.99 -1.94
CA LEU A 630 19.79 -18.69 -1.32
C LEU A 630 20.14 -17.63 -2.37
N VAL A 631 21.18 -17.88 -3.17
CA VAL A 631 21.71 -16.88 -4.12
C VAL A 631 21.93 -17.49 -5.51
N GLY A 632 21.44 -16.86 -6.57
CA GLY A 632 21.70 -17.32 -7.93
C GLY A 632 23.20 -17.35 -8.25
N GLN A 633 23.87 -16.19 -8.16
CA GLN A 633 25.32 -16.07 -8.32
C GLN A 633 25.96 -15.28 -7.18
N ASN A 634 27.02 -15.82 -6.61
CA ASN A 634 27.80 -15.19 -5.56
C ASN A 634 29.21 -14.80 -6.05
N SER A 635 29.53 -13.53 -5.97
CA SER A 635 30.88 -12.96 -6.12
C SER A 635 31.39 -12.31 -4.82
N GLY A 636 30.53 -12.21 -3.81
CA GLY A 636 30.84 -11.63 -2.51
C GLY A 636 31.10 -12.68 -1.41
N THR A 637 30.81 -12.31 -0.17
CA THR A 637 30.99 -13.16 1.01
C THR A 637 29.64 -13.56 1.59
N ILE A 638 29.44 -14.85 1.89
CA ILE A 638 28.25 -15.35 2.56
C ILE A 638 28.67 -16.08 3.84
N THR A 639 28.11 -15.70 4.99
CA THR A 639 28.42 -16.33 6.29
C THR A 639 27.17 -16.69 7.07
N GLY A 640 27.19 -17.80 7.81
CA GLY A 640 26.16 -18.14 8.81
C GLY A 640 24.72 -18.13 8.28
N SER A 641 24.53 -18.40 6.98
CA SER A 641 23.23 -18.26 6.30
C SER A 641 22.65 -19.64 5.95
N VAL A 642 21.33 -19.70 5.79
CA VAL A 642 20.59 -20.98 5.65
C VAL A 642 19.66 -20.97 4.45
N ALA A 643 19.69 -22.04 3.66
CA ALA A 643 18.73 -22.25 2.56
C ALA A 643 17.91 -23.52 2.80
N ASN A 644 16.58 -23.38 2.79
CA ASN A 644 15.64 -24.50 2.81
C ASN A 644 14.67 -24.41 1.63
N CYS A 645 15.23 -24.24 0.43
CA CYS A 645 14.46 -23.96 -0.79
C CYS A 645 14.32 -25.20 -1.66
N LEU A 646 13.15 -25.35 -2.29
CA LEU A 646 12.98 -26.29 -3.39
C LEU A 646 13.43 -25.65 -4.70
N VAL A 647 14.46 -26.20 -5.33
CA VAL A 647 15.01 -25.68 -6.59
C VAL A 647 14.58 -26.58 -7.74
N TYR A 648 13.79 -26.03 -8.67
CA TYR A 648 13.32 -26.69 -9.90
C TYR A 648 13.84 -25.94 -11.13
N SER A 649 14.98 -26.36 -11.68
CA SER A 649 15.68 -25.60 -12.71
C SER A 649 15.99 -26.42 -13.95
N SER A 650 15.91 -25.81 -15.12
CA SER A 650 16.48 -26.36 -16.36
C SER A 650 17.74 -25.62 -16.81
N GLY A 651 18.24 -24.70 -16.00
CA GLY A 651 19.44 -23.90 -16.28
C GLY A 651 20.74 -24.65 -16.03
N THR A 652 21.85 -24.12 -16.53
CA THR A 652 23.16 -24.81 -16.55
C THR A 652 23.71 -25.14 -15.17
N TYR A 653 23.56 -24.25 -14.19
CA TYR A 653 24.14 -24.38 -12.86
C TYR A 653 23.05 -24.28 -11.78
N SER A 654 22.90 -25.33 -10.98
CA SER A 654 21.83 -25.41 -9.97
C SER A 654 22.39 -25.88 -8.62
N GLY A 655 22.04 -25.17 -7.55
CA GLY A 655 22.36 -25.60 -6.19
C GLY A 655 21.30 -25.18 -5.17
N CYS A 656 21.08 -25.98 -4.12
CA CYS A 656 20.12 -25.61 -3.07
C CYS A 656 20.57 -24.40 -2.25
N PHE A 657 21.85 -24.05 -2.25
CA PHE A 657 22.36 -22.82 -1.65
C PHE A 657 22.69 -21.78 -2.71
N VAL A 658 23.59 -22.12 -3.64
CA VAL A 658 24.11 -21.19 -4.65
C VAL A 658 24.15 -21.84 -6.03
N GLY A 659 23.76 -21.14 -7.09
CA GLY A 659 23.94 -21.64 -8.46
C GLY A 659 25.42 -21.64 -8.86
N HIS A 660 26.07 -20.47 -8.76
CA HIS A 660 27.50 -20.30 -9.05
C HIS A 660 28.22 -19.45 -7.99
N ASN A 661 29.35 -19.95 -7.49
CA ASN A 661 30.19 -19.26 -6.52
C ASN A 661 31.55 -18.90 -7.11
N SER A 662 31.89 -17.60 -7.10
CA SER A 662 33.22 -17.06 -7.34
C SER A 662 33.79 -16.28 -6.16
N GLY A 663 33.03 -16.13 -5.08
CA GLY A 663 33.45 -15.50 -3.83
C GLY A 663 33.73 -16.50 -2.71
N THR A 664 33.43 -16.10 -1.48
CA THR A 664 33.67 -16.87 -0.25
C THR A 664 32.35 -17.26 0.41
N ILE A 665 32.21 -18.53 0.80
CA ILE A 665 31.05 -19.02 1.57
C ILE A 665 31.57 -19.77 2.79
N THR A 666 31.16 -19.38 3.99
CA THR A 666 31.64 -19.98 5.25
C THR A 666 30.52 -20.25 6.24
N GLY A 667 30.52 -21.41 6.89
CA GLY A 667 29.61 -21.69 8.01
C GLY A 667 28.12 -21.71 7.62
N CYS A 668 27.79 -22.14 6.41
CA CYS A 668 26.45 -22.07 5.84
C CYS A 668 25.79 -23.46 5.71
N ASN A 669 24.46 -23.50 5.72
CA ASN A 669 23.69 -24.75 5.64
C ASN A 669 22.63 -24.72 4.54
N ALA A 670 22.49 -25.83 3.81
CA ALA A 670 21.44 -26.04 2.81
C ALA A 670 20.69 -27.36 3.07
N SER A 671 19.36 -27.31 3.19
CA SER A 671 18.53 -28.48 3.50
C SER A 671 17.41 -28.78 2.50
N GLY A 672 17.18 -27.89 1.53
CA GLY A 672 16.13 -28.11 0.52
C GLY A 672 16.56 -29.06 -0.59
N VAL A 673 15.63 -29.44 -1.46
CA VAL A 673 15.89 -30.40 -2.56
C VAL A 673 16.31 -29.65 -3.83
N THR A 674 17.30 -30.18 -4.53
CA THR A 674 17.66 -29.73 -5.89
C THR A 674 17.15 -30.73 -6.92
N ASN A 675 16.23 -30.27 -7.77
CA ASN A 675 15.70 -31.02 -8.91
C ASN A 675 16.00 -30.23 -10.18
N SER A 676 17.00 -30.67 -10.93
CA SER A 676 17.50 -29.89 -12.07
C SER A 676 18.02 -30.75 -13.20
N THR A 677 17.52 -30.52 -14.42
CA THR A 677 18.05 -31.12 -15.66
C THR A 677 19.28 -30.38 -16.20
N GLY A 678 19.79 -29.40 -15.44
CA GLY A 678 20.99 -28.61 -15.75
C GLY A 678 22.29 -29.41 -15.79
N THR A 679 23.32 -28.84 -16.43
CA THR A 679 24.63 -29.51 -16.60
C THR A 679 25.38 -29.74 -15.29
N TYR A 680 25.35 -28.80 -14.35
CA TYR A 680 26.08 -28.85 -13.10
C TYR A 680 25.13 -28.68 -11.93
N VAL A 681 24.92 -29.76 -11.18
CA VAL A 681 23.89 -29.81 -10.13
C VAL A 681 24.53 -30.21 -8.81
N GLY A 682 24.40 -29.36 -7.80
CA GLY A 682 24.89 -29.64 -6.44
C GLY A 682 23.79 -29.60 -5.40
N GLY A 683 23.89 -30.42 -4.35
CA GLY A 683 23.04 -30.29 -3.17
C GLY A 683 23.28 -28.97 -2.41
N PHE A 684 24.43 -28.32 -2.60
CA PHE A 684 24.75 -27.01 -2.07
C PHE A 684 25.03 -26.00 -3.18
N VAL A 685 26.00 -26.28 -4.04
CA VAL A 685 26.47 -25.37 -5.10
C VAL A 685 26.50 -26.02 -6.48
N GLY A 686 25.98 -25.36 -7.51
CA GLY A 686 26.10 -25.85 -8.88
C GLY A 686 27.56 -25.88 -9.35
N SER A 687 28.22 -24.72 -9.34
CA SER A 687 29.64 -24.57 -9.72
C SER A 687 30.40 -23.66 -8.76
N ASN A 688 31.57 -24.12 -8.32
CA ASN A 688 32.50 -23.38 -7.47
C ASN A 688 33.79 -23.06 -8.21
N ILE A 689 34.14 -21.77 -8.26
CA ILE A 689 35.45 -21.25 -8.68
C ILE A 689 36.14 -20.44 -7.57
N GLY A 690 35.47 -20.29 -6.42
CA GLY A 690 35.94 -19.54 -5.27
C GLY A 690 36.30 -20.45 -4.08
N GLN A 691 36.06 -19.96 -2.87
CA GLN A 691 36.39 -20.64 -1.62
C GLN A 691 35.12 -20.98 -0.84
N MET A 692 35.08 -22.19 -0.32
CA MET A 692 34.00 -22.66 0.56
C MET A 692 34.59 -23.35 1.77
N SER A 693 34.14 -22.98 2.97
CA SER A 693 34.56 -23.62 4.21
C SER A 693 33.43 -23.89 5.19
N ASP A 694 33.54 -24.96 5.98
CA ASP A 694 32.68 -25.19 7.15
C ASP A 694 31.16 -25.24 6.80
N CYS A 695 30.83 -25.70 5.60
CA CYS A 695 29.46 -25.72 5.09
C CYS A 695 28.87 -27.13 5.10
N ILE A 696 27.55 -27.21 5.25
CA ILE A 696 26.82 -28.48 5.34
C ILE A 696 25.68 -28.50 4.31
N ALA A 697 25.58 -29.60 3.57
CA ALA A 697 24.51 -29.87 2.61
C ALA A 697 23.69 -31.09 3.07
N HIS A 698 22.44 -30.89 3.49
CA HIS A 698 21.50 -31.95 3.83
C HIS A 698 20.57 -32.33 2.67
N GLY A 699 20.39 -31.42 1.72
CA GLY A 699 19.45 -31.55 0.62
C GLY A 699 19.77 -32.64 -0.40
N ASP A 700 18.77 -33.44 -0.79
CA ASP A 700 18.91 -34.42 -1.86
C ASP A 700 19.02 -33.75 -3.24
N VAL A 701 19.72 -34.43 -4.15
CA VAL A 701 19.76 -34.15 -5.59
C VAL A 701 19.00 -35.26 -6.32
N VAL A 702 17.82 -34.92 -6.84
CA VAL A 702 16.82 -35.90 -7.31
C VAL A 702 16.75 -36.00 -8.84
N ASP A 703 17.07 -34.93 -9.54
CA ASP A 703 17.25 -34.90 -10.99
C ASP A 703 18.55 -34.13 -11.22
N GLY A 704 19.47 -34.72 -11.97
CA GLY A 704 20.80 -34.20 -12.18
C GLY A 704 21.17 -34.42 -13.63
N GLY A 705 21.56 -33.34 -14.32
CA GLY A 705 22.19 -33.48 -15.62
C GLY A 705 23.61 -34.01 -15.49
N VAL A 706 24.51 -33.54 -16.35
CA VAL A 706 25.78 -34.22 -16.64
C VAL A 706 26.72 -34.39 -15.43
N TYR A 707 26.81 -33.44 -14.51
CA TYR A 707 27.71 -33.49 -13.35
C TYR A 707 26.92 -33.22 -12.07
N SER A 708 26.87 -34.21 -11.18
CA SER A 708 26.02 -34.14 -9.99
C SER A 708 26.76 -34.48 -8.71
N GLY A 709 26.65 -33.61 -7.70
CA GLY A 709 27.27 -33.84 -6.38
C GLY A 709 26.34 -33.56 -5.22
N GLY A 710 26.44 -34.34 -4.14
CA GLY A 710 25.67 -34.07 -2.91
C GLY A 710 26.01 -32.71 -2.26
N PHE A 711 27.19 -32.15 -2.57
CA PHE A 711 27.58 -30.79 -2.22
C PHE A 711 27.76 -29.91 -3.46
N ALA A 712 28.67 -30.25 -4.37
CA ALA A 712 29.01 -29.45 -5.55
C ALA A 712 28.84 -30.23 -6.86
N GLY A 713 28.21 -29.63 -7.87
CA GLY A 713 28.22 -30.21 -9.23
C GLY A 713 29.63 -30.17 -9.84
N TYR A 714 30.28 -29.00 -9.76
CA TYR A 714 31.61 -28.76 -10.30
C TYR A 714 32.49 -27.93 -9.37
N ASN A 715 33.71 -28.38 -9.11
CA ASN A 715 34.74 -27.62 -8.40
C ASN A 715 35.92 -27.35 -9.35
N ASN A 716 36.11 -26.11 -9.76
CA ASN A 716 37.01 -25.75 -10.85
C ASN A 716 38.49 -25.62 -10.39
N GLY A 717 39.41 -25.53 -11.35
CA GLY A 717 40.83 -25.30 -11.07
C GLY A 717 41.06 -23.99 -10.29
N GLY A 718 41.80 -24.08 -9.19
CA GLY A 718 42.04 -22.96 -8.27
C GLY A 718 40.94 -22.77 -7.19
N ALA A 719 39.84 -23.50 -7.27
CA ALA A 719 38.77 -23.46 -6.29
C ALA A 719 39.06 -24.37 -5.07
N LEU A 720 38.49 -24.01 -3.92
CA LEU A 720 38.65 -24.74 -2.65
C LEU A 720 37.30 -25.09 -2.03
N ILE A 721 37.14 -26.37 -1.67
CA ILE A 721 36.12 -26.85 -0.75
C ILE A 721 36.85 -27.44 0.46
N PHE A 722 36.70 -26.82 1.63
CA PHE A 722 37.45 -27.15 2.83
C PHE A 722 36.52 -27.42 4.02
N ASN A 723 36.70 -28.52 4.74
CA ASN A 723 35.91 -28.82 5.94
C ASN A 723 34.39 -28.81 5.72
N CYS A 724 33.93 -29.31 4.56
CA CYS A 724 32.52 -29.34 4.20
C CYS A 724 31.94 -30.76 4.30
N THR A 725 30.64 -30.85 4.55
CA THR A 725 29.93 -32.13 4.71
C THR A 725 28.71 -32.22 3.78
N ALA A 726 28.57 -33.35 3.07
CA ALA A 726 27.36 -33.72 2.35
C ALA A 726 26.63 -34.88 3.03
N HIS A 727 25.35 -34.68 3.34
CA HIS A 727 24.41 -35.71 3.79
C HIS A 727 23.38 -36.09 2.72
N GLY A 728 23.09 -35.18 1.79
CA GLY A 728 22.08 -35.40 0.75
C GLY A 728 22.46 -36.51 -0.22
N ASN A 729 21.46 -37.26 -0.66
CA ASN A 729 21.62 -38.35 -1.61
C ASN A 729 21.62 -37.83 -3.04
N VAL A 730 22.27 -38.56 -3.94
CA VAL A 730 22.29 -38.26 -5.38
C VAL A 730 21.74 -39.46 -6.13
N THR A 731 20.50 -39.35 -6.61
CA THR A 731 19.77 -40.47 -7.24
C THR A 731 19.39 -40.13 -8.68
N TYR A 732 20.13 -40.61 -9.70
CA TYR A 732 19.73 -40.40 -11.12
C TYR A 732 20.54 -41.16 -12.21
N THR A 733 20.19 -40.96 -13.48
CA THR A 733 20.67 -41.72 -14.66
C THR A 733 21.97 -41.26 -15.32
N ASP A 734 22.47 -40.08 -15.00
CA ASP A 734 23.57 -39.45 -15.75
C ASP A 734 24.98 -39.80 -15.21
N ASN A 735 26.01 -39.38 -15.94
CA ASN A 735 27.41 -39.67 -15.63
C ASN A 735 27.96 -38.73 -14.53
N TYR A 736 29.20 -38.95 -14.08
CA TYR A 736 29.97 -38.03 -13.23
C TYR A 736 29.28 -37.64 -11.91
N ARG A 737 29.00 -38.64 -11.08
CA ARG A 737 28.27 -38.50 -9.82
C ARG A 737 29.18 -38.67 -8.60
N GLY A 738 29.13 -37.74 -7.65
CA GLY A 738 29.87 -37.86 -6.39
C GLY A 738 28.99 -37.60 -5.17
N GLY A 739 29.22 -38.31 -4.07
CA GLY A 739 28.51 -38.02 -2.82
C GLY A 739 28.82 -36.62 -2.28
N LEU A 740 29.99 -36.05 -2.63
CA LEU A 740 30.34 -34.65 -2.38
C LEU A 740 30.40 -33.85 -3.69
N VAL A 741 31.26 -34.25 -4.64
CA VAL A 741 31.53 -33.47 -5.86
C VAL A 741 31.33 -34.30 -7.12
N GLY A 742 30.55 -33.81 -8.09
CA GLY A 742 30.40 -34.46 -9.40
C GLY A 742 31.73 -34.54 -10.15
N ARG A 743 32.28 -33.37 -10.54
CA ARG A 743 33.61 -33.25 -11.13
C ARG A 743 34.49 -32.27 -10.36
N ASN A 744 35.70 -32.71 -10.02
CA ASN A 744 36.70 -31.95 -9.31
C ASN A 744 37.92 -31.67 -10.21
N VAL A 745 38.29 -30.41 -10.33
CA VAL A 745 39.53 -29.90 -10.95
C VAL A 745 40.36 -29.09 -9.94
N GLY A 746 39.72 -28.65 -8.85
CA GLY A 746 40.34 -27.89 -7.76
C GLY A 746 40.75 -28.75 -6.58
N MET A 747 40.73 -28.13 -5.40
CA MET A 747 41.11 -28.75 -4.13
C MET A 747 39.87 -29.05 -3.28
N VAL A 748 39.79 -30.30 -2.80
CA VAL A 748 38.79 -30.77 -1.84
C VAL A 748 39.54 -31.33 -0.64
N GLU A 749 39.42 -30.67 0.50
CA GLU A 749 40.23 -30.97 1.68
C GLU A 749 39.37 -31.09 2.95
N ASN A 750 39.67 -32.07 3.80
CA ASN A 750 38.97 -32.29 5.07
C ASN A 750 37.45 -32.44 4.93
N CYS A 751 36.97 -32.98 3.81
CA CYS A 751 35.54 -33.07 3.53
C CYS A 751 34.98 -34.48 3.76
N THR A 752 33.68 -34.54 4.03
CA THR A 752 32.98 -35.80 4.30
C THR A 752 31.71 -35.96 3.47
N ALA A 753 31.49 -37.14 2.89
CA ALA A 753 30.24 -37.52 2.23
C ALA A 753 29.55 -38.70 2.93
N TYR A 754 28.32 -38.50 3.38
CA TYR A 754 27.45 -39.51 3.97
C TYR A 754 26.36 -40.00 3.02
N GLY A 755 25.86 -39.13 2.12
CA GLY A 755 24.79 -39.46 1.19
C GLY A 755 25.20 -40.51 0.16
N TYR A 756 24.25 -41.35 -0.25
CA TYR A 756 24.51 -42.37 -1.27
C TYR A 756 24.40 -41.81 -2.69
N THR A 757 25.16 -42.40 -3.61
CA THR A 757 25.11 -42.15 -5.06
C THR A 757 24.57 -43.39 -5.78
N GLU A 758 23.35 -43.29 -6.34
CA GLU A 758 22.67 -44.44 -6.96
C GLU A 758 22.10 -44.14 -8.35
N GLY A 759 22.20 -45.13 -9.26
CA GLY A 759 21.60 -45.08 -10.60
C GLY A 759 22.54 -45.56 -11.71
N PRO A 760 22.08 -45.69 -12.97
CA PRO A 760 22.77 -46.45 -14.04
C PRO A 760 23.99 -45.78 -14.70
N GLY A 761 24.31 -44.51 -14.42
CA GLY A 761 25.42 -43.80 -15.07
C GLY A 761 26.83 -44.27 -14.69
N SER A 762 27.85 -43.73 -15.36
CA SER A 762 29.27 -44.04 -15.16
C SER A 762 30.03 -42.90 -14.47
N TRP A 763 31.27 -43.14 -14.03
CA TRP A 763 32.08 -42.20 -13.24
C TRP A 763 31.40 -41.81 -11.93
N VAL A 764 31.24 -42.79 -11.04
CA VAL A 764 30.53 -42.63 -9.77
C VAL A 764 31.47 -42.84 -8.60
N GLY A 765 31.54 -41.87 -7.70
CA GLY A 765 32.28 -41.95 -6.46
C GLY A 765 31.40 -41.76 -5.23
N GLY A 766 31.77 -42.39 -4.11
CA GLY A 766 31.19 -42.06 -2.81
C GLY A 766 31.54 -40.64 -2.35
N LEU A 767 32.66 -40.06 -2.81
CA LEU A 767 33.04 -38.66 -2.61
C LEU A 767 33.03 -37.88 -3.94
N VAL A 768 33.82 -38.31 -4.92
CA VAL A 768 34.07 -37.57 -6.17
C VAL A 768 33.74 -38.45 -7.39
N GLY A 769 32.92 -37.97 -8.32
CA GLY A 769 32.66 -38.71 -9.56
C GLY A 769 33.91 -38.80 -10.44
N ASP A 770 34.44 -37.64 -10.83
CA ASP A 770 35.62 -37.50 -11.67
C ASP A 770 36.62 -36.51 -11.07
N ASN A 771 37.80 -37.01 -10.71
CA ASN A 771 38.94 -36.23 -10.23
C ASN A 771 39.89 -35.99 -11.42
N PHE A 772 39.81 -34.80 -12.00
CA PHE A 772 40.31 -34.48 -13.33
C PHE A 772 41.44 -33.44 -13.32
N GLY A 773 42.36 -33.52 -14.26
CA GLY A 773 43.46 -32.58 -14.41
C GLY A 773 44.39 -32.62 -13.20
N THR A 774 44.63 -31.46 -12.58
CA THR A 774 45.53 -31.32 -11.42
C THR A 774 44.77 -31.34 -10.09
N ALA A 775 43.60 -31.99 -10.06
CA ALA A 775 42.73 -31.99 -8.89
C ALA A 775 43.36 -32.68 -7.67
N ILE A 776 43.08 -32.16 -6.48
CA ILE A 776 43.56 -32.70 -5.21
C ILE A 776 42.37 -33.03 -4.32
N VAL A 777 42.33 -34.27 -3.84
CA VAL A 777 41.45 -34.73 -2.76
C VAL A 777 42.34 -35.14 -1.58
N SER A 778 42.24 -34.43 -0.45
CA SER A 778 43.08 -34.68 0.71
C SER A 778 42.27 -34.80 2.00
N ASN A 779 42.64 -35.77 2.85
CA ASN A 779 42.03 -35.94 4.18
C ASN A 779 40.49 -36.08 4.15
N CYS A 780 39.94 -36.70 3.11
CA CYS A 780 38.50 -36.80 2.92
C CYS A 780 37.97 -38.20 3.24
N SER A 781 36.68 -38.29 3.60
CA SER A 781 36.02 -39.56 3.93
C SER A 781 34.69 -39.75 3.19
N ALA A 782 34.49 -40.93 2.62
CA ALA A 782 33.23 -41.36 1.99
C ALA A 782 32.60 -42.53 2.74
N TYR A 783 31.38 -42.30 3.24
CA TYR A 783 30.57 -43.30 3.95
C TYR A 783 29.38 -43.78 3.11
N GLY A 784 28.90 -42.97 2.16
CA GLY A 784 27.77 -43.29 1.30
C GLY A 784 28.05 -44.41 0.31
N ASN A 785 27.01 -45.19 -0.02
CA ASN A 785 27.10 -46.21 -1.05
C ASN A 785 27.29 -45.58 -2.43
N ALA A 786 28.01 -46.26 -3.32
CA ALA A 786 28.19 -45.86 -4.70
C ALA A 786 27.75 -46.98 -5.66
N SER A 787 26.81 -46.67 -6.56
CA SER A 787 26.40 -47.61 -7.61
C SER A 787 26.24 -46.99 -8.99
N GLY A 788 26.60 -47.78 -10.00
CA GLY A 788 26.48 -47.39 -11.41
C GLY A 788 27.01 -48.42 -12.38
N ASN A 789 27.33 -47.99 -13.60
CA ASN A 789 27.78 -48.86 -14.67
C ASN A 789 29.30 -49.04 -14.70
N THR A 790 30.03 -48.11 -15.30
CA THR A 790 31.49 -48.18 -15.47
C THR A 790 32.18 -47.12 -14.60
N TYR A 791 33.38 -47.39 -14.09
CA TYR A 791 34.17 -46.47 -13.26
C TYR A 791 33.49 -46.11 -11.94
N ILE A 792 33.28 -47.12 -11.08
CA ILE A 792 32.60 -46.97 -9.80
C ILE A 792 33.61 -47.15 -8.66
N GLY A 793 33.79 -46.11 -7.84
CA GLY A 793 34.70 -46.12 -6.70
C GLY A 793 34.02 -45.78 -5.39
N GLY A 794 34.46 -46.38 -4.28
CA GLY A 794 33.94 -46.00 -2.97
C GLY A 794 34.36 -44.60 -2.52
N LEU A 795 35.50 -44.07 -3.01
CA LEU A 795 35.88 -42.67 -2.87
C LEU A 795 35.74 -41.91 -4.18
N ALA A 796 36.41 -42.37 -5.25
CA ALA A 796 36.43 -41.68 -6.53
C ALA A 796 36.10 -42.60 -7.72
N GLY A 797 35.23 -42.18 -8.63
CA GLY A 797 34.95 -42.95 -9.85
C GLY A 797 36.18 -43.03 -10.77
N ASN A 798 36.76 -41.86 -11.08
CA ASN A 798 37.99 -41.72 -11.86
C ASN A 798 39.00 -40.80 -11.15
N ASN A 799 40.28 -41.15 -11.26
CA ASN A 799 41.41 -40.30 -10.86
C ASN A 799 42.41 -40.21 -12.02
N GLU A 800 42.43 -39.07 -12.71
CA GLU A 800 43.25 -38.85 -13.93
C GLU A 800 44.76 -38.77 -13.61
N ALA A 801 45.61 -38.92 -14.64
CA ALA A 801 47.07 -39.05 -14.55
C ALA A 801 47.76 -37.98 -13.68
N SER A 802 47.27 -36.75 -13.68
CA SER A 802 47.84 -35.62 -12.93
C SER A 802 47.12 -35.33 -11.60
N ALA A 803 46.08 -36.10 -11.28
CA ALA A 803 45.24 -35.89 -10.12
C ALA A 803 45.73 -36.70 -8.91
N MET A 804 45.46 -36.19 -7.70
CA MET A 804 45.99 -36.72 -6.45
C MET A 804 44.87 -37.02 -5.45
N ILE A 805 44.95 -38.20 -4.83
CA ILE A 805 44.14 -38.59 -3.67
C ILE A 805 45.09 -38.91 -2.50
N LEU A 806 44.97 -38.17 -1.41
CA LEU A 806 45.90 -38.18 -0.28
C LEU A 806 45.14 -38.42 1.02
N ASN A 807 45.67 -39.28 1.90
CA ASN A 807 45.18 -39.45 3.28
C ASN A 807 43.66 -39.64 3.40
N SER A 808 43.02 -40.27 2.41
CA SER A 808 41.56 -40.31 2.30
C SER A 808 41.02 -41.72 2.50
N SER A 809 39.75 -41.84 2.86
CA SER A 809 39.14 -43.13 3.17
C SER A 809 37.74 -43.35 2.59
N SER A 810 37.40 -44.60 2.28
CA SER A 810 36.04 -45.01 1.91
C SER A 810 35.56 -46.23 2.69
N SER A 811 34.26 -46.31 2.93
CA SER A 811 33.63 -47.44 3.63
C SER A 811 32.26 -47.86 3.08
N GLY A 812 31.59 -47.00 2.30
CA GLY A 812 30.30 -47.32 1.69
C GLY A 812 30.39 -48.48 0.68
N LYS A 813 29.26 -49.17 0.45
CA LYS A 813 29.20 -50.30 -0.50
C LYS A 813 29.36 -49.80 -1.93
N VAL A 814 30.13 -50.54 -2.74
CA VAL A 814 30.35 -50.27 -4.17
C VAL A 814 29.64 -51.34 -5.01
N THR A 815 28.78 -50.92 -5.93
CA THR A 815 28.03 -51.81 -6.84
C THR A 815 28.15 -51.35 -8.29
N ALA A 816 28.87 -52.11 -9.12
CA ALA A 816 29.04 -51.81 -10.54
C ALA A 816 28.32 -52.85 -11.42
N THR A 817 27.64 -52.40 -12.47
CA THR A 817 27.06 -53.30 -13.49
C THR A 817 27.97 -53.53 -14.69
N GLY A 818 28.98 -52.67 -14.87
CA GLY A 818 29.99 -52.73 -15.93
C GLY A 818 31.41 -52.81 -15.38
N ASN A 819 32.38 -52.30 -16.16
CA ASN A 819 33.81 -52.47 -15.89
C ASN A 819 34.33 -51.44 -14.87
N TYR A 820 35.46 -51.77 -14.21
CA TYR A 820 36.19 -50.88 -13.30
C TYR A 820 35.40 -50.53 -12.01
N ALA A 821 35.34 -51.50 -11.09
CA ALA A 821 34.80 -51.35 -9.75
C ALA A 821 35.93 -51.39 -8.71
N GLY A 822 36.05 -50.36 -7.87
CA GLY A 822 37.10 -50.27 -6.87
C GLY A 822 36.58 -49.82 -5.50
N GLY A 823 37.12 -50.40 -4.43
CA GLY A 823 36.75 -49.97 -3.07
C GLY A 823 37.13 -48.52 -2.81
N LEU A 824 38.29 -48.09 -3.31
CA LEU A 824 38.76 -46.70 -3.21
C LEU A 824 38.51 -45.93 -4.50
N VAL A 825 39.13 -46.34 -5.61
CA VAL A 825 39.02 -45.67 -6.91
C VAL A 825 38.58 -46.67 -7.98
N GLY A 826 37.60 -46.31 -8.81
CA GLY A 826 37.15 -47.16 -9.92
C GLY A 826 38.21 -47.33 -11.00
N TYR A 827 38.71 -46.22 -11.56
CA TYR A 827 39.88 -46.19 -12.43
C TYR A 827 40.89 -45.15 -11.95
N ASN A 828 42.15 -45.57 -11.80
CA ASN A 828 43.24 -44.72 -11.33
C ASN A 828 44.37 -44.67 -12.35
N ALA A 829 44.59 -43.49 -12.95
CA ALA A 829 45.81 -43.15 -13.68
C ALA A 829 46.74 -42.22 -12.87
N GLY A 830 46.20 -41.56 -11.83
CA GLY A 830 46.94 -40.60 -11.01
C GLY A 830 47.59 -41.17 -9.75
N THR A 831 47.89 -40.28 -8.81
CA THR A 831 48.53 -40.62 -7.54
C THR A 831 47.50 -40.91 -6.45
N VAL A 832 47.64 -42.04 -5.79
CA VAL A 832 46.93 -42.35 -4.55
C VAL A 832 47.97 -42.61 -3.46
N TYR A 833 47.94 -41.83 -2.38
CA TYR A 833 48.91 -41.92 -1.30
C TYR A 833 48.21 -42.00 0.06
N ASN A 834 48.68 -42.93 0.90
CA ASN A 834 48.22 -43.11 2.28
C ASN A 834 46.68 -43.15 2.44
N SER A 835 45.98 -43.76 1.49
CA SER A 835 44.53 -43.78 1.44
C SER A 835 44.01 -45.22 1.56
N THR A 836 42.87 -45.41 2.21
CA THR A 836 42.37 -46.73 2.61
C THR A 836 40.91 -46.95 2.23
N SER A 837 40.51 -48.19 2.01
CA SER A 837 39.10 -48.53 1.81
C SER A 837 38.73 -49.76 2.60
N SER A 838 37.54 -49.71 3.20
CA SER A 838 36.83 -50.84 3.83
C SER A 838 35.55 -51.21 3.08
N SER A 839 35.34 -50.62 1.89
CA SER A 839 34.15 -50.81 1.08
C SER A 839 33.98 -52.24 0.60
N ALA A 840 32.78 -52.79 0.75
CA ALA A 840 32.38 -54.03 0.08
C ALA A 840 32.13 -53.75 -1.42
N VAL A 841 32.85 -54.45 -2.30
CA VAL A 841 32.76 -54.24 -3.76
C VAL A 841 32.04 -55.41 -4.43
N SER A 842 31.07 -55.10 -5.28
CA SER A 842 30.36 -56.05 -6.13
C SER A 842 30.30 -55.55 -7.57
N GLY A 843 30.70 -56.36 -8.55
CA GLY A 843 30.62 -56.02 -9.97
C GLY A 843 31.06 -57.14 -10.92
N GLN A 844 30.83 -56.95 -12.22
CA GLN A 844 31.35 -57.82 -13.29
C GLN A 844 32.77 -57.34 -13.63
N GLY A 845 33.75 -58.25 -13.56
CA GLY A 845 35.19 -57.94 -13.52
C GLY A 845 35.72 -57.08 -14.66
#